data_AF-A0A0Q9K0Q9-F1
#
_entry.id   AF-A0A0Q9K0Q9-F1
#
_cell.length_a   1.000
_cell.length_b   1.000
_cell.length_c   1.000
_cell.angle_alpha   90.00
_cell.angle_beta   90.00
_cell.angle_gamma   90.00
#
_symmetry.space_group_name_H-M   'P 1'
#
loop_
_entity.id
_entity.type
_entity.pdbx_description
1 polymer ?
#
loop_
_entity_poly.entity_id
_entity_poly.type
_entity_poly.pdbx_seq_one_letter_code
_entity_poly.pdbx_strand_id
1 'polypeptide(L)'
;MNKVGLIVLSSLVAAASLSGMGLPSTVSAAALPVPPGNTAFINDDFNGISDAAVTSTSTVKSIAGYTANVTGPNGSVSITSSGKDGIPFPSDALLIRDEDGANGSGTVGSGSGSTSITKGLETRVSDGILTVEQDMYFYGPNNDISRGRNVIKLTGGVNSQMNTSDTVIQVDLKGGKIAWVDTGGIYTNITPANLTNAVWYHLKAVVNLNTLRVDYYVTNGSDGTLVGELREQPFYNRTLGSRAGDFAAIQSFSASTGGTTAENIVLDNVQIYKLNAPPDAPVGLYGIGGDRQAALSWSAAPNAVTYDVLRGDSQEGPFIMVGQGFTKAASSSEPFRDAGLTNGVTYYYVVRAVNPYGTTDSAPYAVTPSGERPAPVPPQGISMTARESAVMITWNAVPDAATYTLKRSTAKEGPYTVVLAVIPNTITSYYDTGLNADQTYYYTLSSTNIAGTGEESTPLEVHPSAPLDEPESLKATAKSNQVDIKWTGSEGAAVYKIERSTVSGGPYTTIGTTALTRYSDSTVADGTTYYYVVSAESASARSMNSSQARAVPYTAPDGSPSAPTGGVFEAAYGQVMLRWDLVSEATGYTVKRATAYNGPYTLVVETKRAAFTDSDVRNGTAYYYVIKANNPFGEGPGSEPLIATPSRVIIVAQDGSGDYRTVQEAINAVPANQTERTVIYIRNGIYREKVIAPANKPNLSFIGESRKGVVITYDMNVTYHPGLQTATFELRGAGSTMENFTVQNSAFPNKDTNGVKGVGQALALFVSGDKMVFRDINLYGFQDTLYVERGRQYFHNLYIEGTVDYIYGNGIAYFDRSEMKHVGTFGGYTTAASHDQTAENGYVFYQAKKTRGTTSLKPYIQKYGQAGTYTGVWDDVWDLELQGVSKTNSTVYLGRPWRPYGNVKFVDTWMDAHFYSVGWHNWGKVENESTAVYGEFGSTGPGANAKARVPWSKQMTVEEANALTVQRVLGGTDGWDPTLTGVFAKPISVPGEHNDF
;
A
#
# COMPACT_ATOMS: atom_id res chain seq x y z
N MET A 1 -9.54 58.19 23.65
CA MET A 1 -10.82 58.67 23.10
C MET A 1 -11.02 57.95 21.77
N ASN A 2 -11.62 56.75 21.82
CA ASN A 2 -13.02 56.45 21.47
C ASN A 2 -13.26 56.61 19.95
N LYS A 3 -13.76 55.63 19.19
CA LYS A 3 -14.30 54.29 19.48
C LYS A 3 -14.61 53.60 18.11
N VAL A 4 -14.78 52.28 18.16
CA VAL A 4 -15.42 51.34 17.19
C VAL A 4 -14.50 50.84 16.04
N GLY A 5 -14.33 49.52 15.81
CA GLY A 5 -14.84 48.33 16.49
C GLY A 5 -14.49 47.00 15.77
N LEU A 6 -14.78 45.89 16.48
CA LEU A 6 -15.04 44.49 16.05
C LEU A 6 -13.84 43.66 15.51
N ILE A 7 -13.62 42.36 15.83
CA ILE A 7 -14.35 41.33 16.59
C ILE A 7 -13.36 40.25 17.13
N VAL A 8 -13.51 39.96 18.43
CA VAL A 8 -13.58 38.66 19.17
C VAL A 8 -12.45 37.61 19.00
N LEU A 9 -11.58 37.41 20.00
CA LEU A 9 -11.67 36.61 21.25
C LEU A 9 -11.85 35.08 21.06
N SER A 10 -10.91 34.27 21.57
CA SER A 10 -11.08 33.52 22.83
C SER A 10 -9.96 32.47 23.13
N SER A 11 -9.49 32.53 24.38
CA SER A 11 -9.02 31.48 25.31
C SER A 11 -7.85 30.51 25.00
N LEU A 12 -6.84 30.60 25.89
CA LEU A 12 -6.11 29.46 26.48
C LEU A 12 -7.09 28.36 26.94
N VAL A 13 -6.77 27.09 26.70
CA VAL A 13 -6.89 25.92 27.60
C VAL A 13 -6.40 24.66 26.84
N ALA A 14 -6.00 23.66 27.63
CA ALA A 14 -5.55 22.33 27.29
C ALA A 14 -6.41 21.52 26.28
N ALA A 15 -5.83 20.38 25.90
CA ALA A 15 -6.47 19.12 25.48
C ALA A 15 -6.85 18.95 23.99
N ALA A 16 -6.46 17.77 23.50
CA ALA A 16 -6.84 17.01 22.31
C ALA A 16 -7.86 17.59 21.32
N SER A 17 -7.59 17.41 20.02
CA SER A 17 -8.41 16.55 19.15
C SER A 17 -7.79 16.38 17.77
N LEU A 18 -7.46 15.13 17.42
CA LEU A 18 -7.57 14.66 16.05
C LEU A 18 -9.02 14.89 15.60
N SER A 19 -9.22 15.32 14.37
CA SER A 19 -10.42 14.97 13.61
C SER A 19 -10.08 14.92 12.13
N GLY A 20 -10.44 13.80 11.49
CA GLY A 20 -10.78 13.83 10.06
C GLY A 20 -9.85 13.10 9.09
N MET A 21 -9.37 11.89 9.38
CA MET A 21 -9.20 10.90 8.30
C MET A 21 -10.56 10.21 8.09
N GLY A 22 -11.24 10.56 7.00
CA GLY A 22 -12.36 9.78 6.49
C GLY A 22 -11.86 8.41 6.02
N LEU A 23 -12.28 7.36 6.71
CA LEU A 23 -12.13 5.96 6.28
C LEU A 23 -13.22 5.59 5.26
N PRO A 24 -12.99 4.57 4.42
CA PRO A 24 -13.73 4.30 3.20
C PRO A 24 -15.13 3.75 3.49
N SER A 25 -16.16 4.39 2.93
CA SER A 25 -17.51 3.85 2.86
C SER A 25 -17.59 2.78 1.76
N THR A 26 -17.74 1.51 2.15
CA THR A 26 -18.87 0.61 1.82
C THR A 26 -18.46 -0.86 1.93
N VAL A 27 -18.69 -1.47 3.08
CA VAL A 27 -19.28 -2.82 3.15
C VAL A 27 -20.52 -2.61 4.00
N SER A 28 -21.73 -2.66 3.42
CA SER A 28 -22.92 -2.75 4.26
C SER A 28 -22.91 -4.15 4.84
N ALA A 29 -22.65 -4.29 6.15
CA ALA A 29 -22.95 -5.52 6.86
C ALA A 29 -24.48 -5.66 6.80
N ALA A 30 -24.97 -6.54 5.92
CA ALA A 30 -26.36 -6.97 6.02
C ALA A 30 -26.50 -7.73 7.35
N ALA A 31 -27.50 -7.40 8.17
CA ALA A 31 -27.80 -8.13 9.39
C ALA A 31 -27.80 -9.64 9.09
N LEU A 32 -26.90 -10.41 9.70
CA LEU A 32 -26.95 -11.85 9.60
C LEU A 32 -28.22 -12.30 10.31
N PRO A 33 -29.21 -12.91 9.65
CA PRO A 33 -30.42 -13.33 10.35
C PRO A 33 -30.09 -14.54 11.23
N VAL A 34 -30.62 -14.56 12.47
CA VAL A 34 -30.63 -15.79 13.27
C VAL A 34 -31.23 -16.91 12.41
N PRO A 35 -30.55 -18.06 12.23
CA PRO A 35 -31.02 -19.08 11.30
C PRO A 35 -32.47 -19.53 11.63
N PRO A 36 -33.32 -19.70 10.60
CA PRO A 36 -34.73 -20.07 10.80
C PRO A 36 -34.88 -21.31 11.67
N GLY A 37 -35.71 -21.20 12.71
CA GLY A 37 -35.96 -22.28 13.68
C GLY A 37 -35.25 -22.06 15.01
N ASN A 38 -34.08 -21.42 15.05
CA ASN A 38 -33.34 -21.24 16.30
C ASN A 38 -34.04 -20.26 17.26
N THR A 39 -33.92 -20.50 18.57
CA THR A 39 -34.42 -19.58 19.60
C THR A 39 -33.37 -18.50 19.86
N ALA A 40 -33.62 -17.28 19.42
CA ALA A 40 -32.80 -16.12 19.77
C ALA A 40 -33.07 -15.67 21.21
N PHE A 41 -32.01 -15.46 21.99
CA PHE A 41 -32.04 -14.80 23.30
C PHE A 41 -31.49 -13.39 23.25
N ILE A 42 -30.56 -13.14 22.32
CA ILE A 42 -30.14 -11.81 21.88
C ILE A 42 -30.08 -11.87 20.37
N ASN A 43 -30.80 -10.96 19.71
CA ASN A 43 -30.64 -10.71 18.29
C ASN A 43 -30.64 -9.20 18.14
N ASP A 44 -29.45 -8.61 18.14
CA ASP A 44 -29.27 -7.18 18.09
C ASP A 44 -28.36 -6.83 16.92
N ASP A 45 -28.95 -6.23 15.90
CA ASP A 45 -28.30 -5.69 14.70
C ASP A 45 -28.02 -4.18 14.82
N PHE A 46 -28.34 -3.59 15.99
CA PHE A 46 -28.23 -2.16 16.28
C PHE A 46 -28.82 -1.25 15.16
N ASN A 47 -29.99 -1.63 14.63
CA ASN A 47 -30.67 -1.10 13.42
C ASN A 47 -31.15 0.37 13.34
N GLY A 48 -30.47 1.36 13.93
CA GLY A 48 -30.64 2.74 13.44
C GLY A 48 -31.52 3.70 14.25
N ILE A 49 -31.79 3.46 15.54
CA ILE A 49 -32.39 4.50 16.39
C ILE A 49 -31.25 5.34 16.99
N SER A 50 -31.08 6.57 16.50
CA SER A 50 -30.06 7.49 16.99
C SER A 50 -30.32 7.88 18.46
N ASP A 51 -29.68 7.20 19.39
CA ASP A 51 -29.68 7.57 20.80
C ASP A 51 -28.60 8.62 21.08
N ALA A 52 -28.88 9.56 21.99
CA ALA A 52 -27.92 10.60 22.35
C ALA A 52 -26.68 10.00 23.03
N ALA A 53 -25.48 10.41 22.59
CA ALA A 53 -24.22 10.02 23.23
C ALA A 53 -24.25 10.35 24.73
N VAL A 54 -23.94 9.37 25.58
CA VAL A 54 -23.92 9.56 27.03
C VAL A 54 -22.48 9.54 27.54
N THR A 55 -21.89 10.72 27.68
CA THR A 55 -20.71 10.93 28.54
C THR A 55 -21.18 11.07 29.98
N SER A 56 -20.84 10.13 30.86
CA SER A 56 -21.28 10.14 32.26
C SER A 56 -20.16 9.66 33.17
N THR A 57 -19.76 10.50 34.13
CA THR A 57 -18.78 10.20 35.19
C THR A 57 -19.37 9.46 36.40
N SER A 58 -20.65 9.07 36.35
CA SER A 58 -21.30 8.15 37.29
C SER A 58 -22.77 8.01 36.92
N THR A 59 -23.25 6.81 36.56
CA THR A 59 -24.58 6.17 36.79
C THR A 59 -24.74 4.98 35.82
N VAL A 60 -25.32 3.86 36.28
CA VAL A 60 -25.79 2.74 35.45
C VAL A 60 -26.88 3.22 34.48
N LYS A 61 -26.77 2.95 33.17
CA LYS A 61 -27.75 3.39 32.16
C LYS A 61 -28.05 2.28 31.14
N SER A 62 -29.26 2.29 30.58
CA SER A 62 -29.65 1.39 29.48
C SER A 62 -29.33 2.05 28.14
N ILE A 63 -28.66 1.34 27.22
CA ILE A 63 -28.24 1.79 25.88
C ILE A 63 -28.45 0.60 24.92
N ALA A 64 -29.28 0.74 23.88
CA ALA A 64 -29.67 -0.38 22.97
C ALA A 64 -30.13 -1.66 23.70
N GLY A 65 -30.80 -1.53 24.86
CA GLY A 65 -31.19 -2.68 25.67
C GLY A 65 -30.05 -3.38 26.43
N TYR A 66 -28.82 -2.86 26.39
CA TYR A 66 -27.71 -3.23 27.26
C TYR A 66 -27.66 -2.31 28.48
N THR A 67 -27.35 -2.88 29.64
CA THR A 67 -27.02 -2.13 30.86
C THR A 67 -25.54 -1.78 30.86
N ALA A 68 -25.23 -0.50 30.70
CA ALA A 68 -23.88 0.04 30.78
C ALA A 68 -23.50 0.37 32.23
N ASN A 69 -22.37 -0.16 32.69
CA ASN A 69 -21.73 0.18 33.96
C ASN A 69 -20.39 0.86 33.69
N VAL A 70 -20.30 2.14 34.04
CA VAL A 70 -19.09 2.96 33.95
C VAL A 70 -18.59 3.24 35.35
N THR A 71 -17.39 2.76 35.66
CA THR A 71 -16.75 2.95 36.97
C THR A 71 -15.46 3.72 36.76
N GLY A 72 -15.39 4.98 37.23
CA GLY A 72 -14.25 5.87 37.01
C GLY A 72 -14.62 7.18 36.30
N PRO A 73 -13.76 8.21 36.36
CA PRO A 73 -14.07 9.56 35.87
C PRO A 73 -14.09 9.69 34.34
N ASN A 74 -13.65 8.67 33.61
CA ASN A 74 -13.29 8.79 32.19
C ASN A 74 -13.85 7.65 31.31
N GLY A 75 -14.82 6.84 31.75
CA GLY A 75 -15.40 5.80 30.88
C GLY A 75 -16.62 6.28 30.09
N SER A 76 -16.88 5.68 28.91
CA SER A 76 -18.08 6.00 28.11
C SER A 76 -18.61 4.80 27.33
N VAL A 77 -19.93 4.74 27.16
CA VAL A 77 -20.62 3.82 26.25
C VAL A 77 -21.56 4.64 25.37
N SER A 78 -21.54 4.42 24.06
CA SER A 78 -22.40 5.15 23.11
C SER A 78 -22.72 4.31 21.88
N ILE A 79 -23.93 4.46 21.35
CA ILE A 79 -24.29 4.02 19.99
C ILE A 79 -23.93 5.14 19.04
N THR A 80 -23.17 4.85 17.99
CA THR A 80 -22.79 5.87 17.01
C THR A 80 -22.39 5.26 15.67
N SER A 81 -22.78 5.91 14.58
CA SER A 81 -22.27 5.65 13.22
C SER A 81 -20.85 6.19 13.00
N SER A 82 -20.27 6.89 13.99
CA SER A 82 -18.87 7.36 13.95
C SER A 82 -18.23 7.49 15.34
N GLY A 83 -17.00 7.04 15.50
CA GLY A 83 -16.28 7.13 16.79
C GLY A 83 -15.93 8.57 17.20
N LYS A 84 -15.45 8.78 18.44
CA LYS A 84 -15.07 10.11 19.00
C LYS A 84 -14.04 10.90 18.16
N ASP A 85 -13.29 10.23 17.27
CA ASP A 85 -12.28 10.84 16.38
C ASP A 85 -12.76 11.03 14.92
N GLY A 86 -14.05 10.77 14.65
CA GLY A 86 -14.67 10.95 13.33
C GLY A 86 -14.46 9.80 12.34
N ILE A 87 -13.98 8.63 12.81
CA ILE A 87 -13.92 7.40 12.00
C ILE A 87 -15.36 6.93 11.73
N PRO A 88 -15.81 6.87 10.47
CA PRO A 88 -17.13 6.34 10.13
C PRO A 88 -17.15 4.82 10.33
N PHE A 89 -18.16 4.32 11.03
CA PHE A 89 -18.46 2.89 11.10
C PHE A 89 -19.59 2.56 10.12
N PRO A 90 -19.55 1.39 9.46
CA PRO A 90 -20.53 1.01 8.44
C PRO A 90 -21.95 0.72 8.97
N SER A 91 -22.20 0.92 10.27
CA SER A 91 -23.43 0.61 11.00
C SER A 91 -23.47 1.40 12.33
N ASP A 92 -24.63 1.46 12.98
CA ASP A 92 -24.78 2.05 14.32
C ASP A 92 -24.22 1.11 15.39
N ALA A 93 -22.89 1.01 15.48
CA ALA A 93 -22.23 0.07 16.37
C ALA A 93 -22.14 0.58 17.82
N LEU A 94 -22.02 -0.35 18.78
CA LEU A 94 -21.88 -0.02 20.20
C LEU A 94 -20.40 0.17 20.55
N LEU A 95 -20.01 1.42 20.80
CA LEU A 95 -18.67 1.79 21.24
C LEU A 95 -18.56 1.69 22.78
N ILE A 96 -17.61 0.89 23.25
CA ILE A 96 -17.24 0.74 24.66
C ILE A 96 -15.83 1.32 24.84
N ARG A 97 -15.68 2.26 25.77
CA ARG A 97 -14.42 2.98 25.97
C ARG A 97 -14.08 3.22 27.43
N ASP A 98 -12.78 3.15 27.72
CA ASP A 98 -12.16 3.66 28.95
C ASP A 98 -11.17 4.77 28.56
N GLU A 99 -11.38 6.02 29.00
CA GLU A 99 -10.59 7.20 28.59
C GLU A 99 -9.44 7.55 29.54
N ASP A 100 -8.93 6.63 30.36
CA ASP A 100 -7.79 6.86 31.28
C ASP A 100 -6.43 7.05 30.57
N GLY A 101 -6.36 8.04 29.67
CA GLY A 101 -5.21 8.37 28.82
C GLY A 101 -4.68 9.79 28.98
N ALA A 102 -4.93 10.47 30.10
CA ALA A 102 -4.33 11.79 30.35
C ALA A 102 -3.84 11.94 31.80
N ASN A 103 -2.53 11.84 32.01
CA ASN A 103 -1.85 12.61 33.05
C ASN A 103 -0.58 13.22 32.44
N GLY A 104 -0.59 14.55 32.29
CA GLY A 104 0.65 15.31 32.30
C GLY A 104 1.36 15.05 33.63
N SER A 105 2.68 14.87 33.58
CA SER A 105 3.58 14.55 34.70
C SER A 105 3.65 13.08 35.16
N GLY A 106 4.46 12.29 34.45
CA GLY A 106 5.55 11.51 35.04
C GLY A 106 5.27 10.41 36.08
N THR A 107 4.04 10.07 36.42
CA THR A 107 3.75 8.94 37.32
C THR A 107 2.57 8.15 36.79
N VAL A 108 2.80 6.87 36.48
CA VAL A 108 1.74 5.92 36.11
C VAL A 108 0.80 5.79 37.32
N GLY A 109 -0.40 6.33 37.22
CA GLY A 109 -1.44 6.16 38.22
C GLY A 109 -2.02 4.76 38.14
N SER A 110 -2.12 4.09 39.30
CA SER A 110 -2.85 2.84 39.51
C SER A 110 -4.37 3.07 39.46
N GLY A 111 -4.91 3.48 38.29
CA GLY A 111 -6.35 3.70 38.09
C GLY A 111 -7.13 2.38 38.08
N SER A 112 -8.22 2.31 38.86
CA SER A 112 -9.07 1.13 39.04
C SER A 112 -10.40 1.21 38.28
N GLY A 113 -10.43 1.94 37.15
CA GLY A 113 -11.63 2.15 36.34
C GLY A 113 -12.01 0.94 35.49
N SER A 114 -13.30 0.79 35.18
CA SER A 114 -13.81 -0.23 34.25
C SER A 114 -15.09 0.23 33.56
N THR A 115 -15.15 0.07 32.23
CA THR A 115 -16.37 0.27 31.43
C THR A 115 -16.88 -1.09 30.95
N SER A 116 -18.15 -1.38 31.20
CA SER A 116 -18.77 -2.63 30.76
C SER A 116 -20.20 -2.41 30.28
N ILE A 117 -20.64 -3.26 29.37
CA ILE A 117 -22.04 -3.43 28.98
C ILE A 117 -22.48 -4.84 29.34
N THR A 118 -23.74 -4.99 29.74
CA THR A 118 -24.33 -6.30 30.05
C THR A 118 -25.76 -6.34 29.52
N LYS A 119 -26.09 -7.35 28.71
CA LYS A 119 -27.47 -7.64 28.32
C LYS A 119 -27.89 -8.98 28.90
N GLY A 120 -28.96 -8.94 29.69
CA GLY A 120 -29.59 -10.14 30.22
C GLY A 120 -30.21 -10.95 29.09
N LEU A 121 -30.12 -12.27 29.19
CA LEU A 121 -30.92 -13.17 28.37
C LEU A 121 -32.35 -13.13 28.90
N GLU A 122 -33.34 -13.12 28.00
CA GLU A 122 -34.77 -13.11 28.38
C GLU A 122 -35.14 -14.30 29.28
N THR A 123 -34.46 -15.44 29.07
CA THR A 123 -34.55 -16.63 29.92
C THR A 123 -33.15 -17.21 30.16
N ARG A 124 -32.94 -17.82 31.33
CA ARG A 124 -31.68 -18.51 31.65
C ARG A 124 -31.56 -19.78 30.81
N VAL A 125 -30.36 -20.03 30.28
CA VAL A 125 -30.08 -21.20 29.44
C VAL A 125 -29.15 -22.13 30.21
N SER A 126 -29.63 -23.31 30.57
CA SER A 126 -28.91 -24.29 31.40
C SER A 126 -28.51 -25.57 30.67
N ASP A 127 -28.89 -25.72 29.40
CA ASP A 127 -28.77 -26.95 28.64
C ASP A 127 -28.68 -26.70 27.13
N GLY A 128 -28.13 -27.69 26.41
CA GLY A 128 -28.04 -27.67 24.94
C GLY A 128 -26.84 -26.90 24.40
N ILE A 129 -26.92 -26.51 23.11
CA ILE A 129 -25.87 -25.74 22.42
C ILE A 129 -26.31 -24.30 22.25
N LEU A 130 -25.51 -23.39 22.77
CA LEU A 130 -25.67 -21.95 22.60
C LEU A 130 -24.59 -21.44 21.65
N THR A 131 -24.98 -20.68 20.63
CA THR A 131 -24.01 -19.99 19.77
C THR A 131 -24.01 -18.52 20.13
N VAL A 132 -22.80 -17.96 20.25
CA VAL A 132 -22.55 -16.52 20.40
C VAL A 132 -21.78 -16.05 19.19
N GLU A 133 -22.34 -15.11 18.44
CA GLU A 133 -21.70 -14.47 17.30
C GLU A 133 -21.68 -12.97 17.51
N GLN A 134 -20.59 -12.32 17.10
CA GLN A 134 -20.46 -10.87 17.14
C GLN A 134 -19.37 -10.39 16.19
N ASP A 135 -19.57 -9.21 15.64
CA ASP A 135 -18.54 -8.48 14.95
C ASP A 135 -17.83 -7.55 15.93
N MET A 136 -16.51 -7.52 15.83
CA MET A 136 -15.63 -6.80 16.73
C MET A 136 -14.67 -5.96 15.92
N TYR A 137 -14.50 -4.73 16.36
CA TYR A 137 -13.49 -3.83 15.84
C TYR A 137 -12.70 -3.26 17.00
N PHE A 138 -11.38 -3.49 16.97
CA PHE A 138 -10.47 -3.04 18.01
C PHE A 138 -9.71 -1.82 17.53
N TYR A 139 -9.68 -0.79 18.37
CA TYR A 139 -8.93 0.41 18.11
C TYR A 139 -8.14 0.86 19.34
N GLY A 140 -6.81 0.92 19.17
CA GLY A 140 -5.88 1.36 20.20
C GLY A 140 -5.01 2.53 19.71
N PRO A 141 -4.69 3.51 20.58
CA PRO A 141 -3.74 4.57 20.27
C PRO A 141 -2.35 3.98 19.97
N ASN A 142 -1.62 4.60 19.05
CA ASN A 142 -0.32 4.12 18.56
C ASN A 142 -0.34 2.71 17.93
N ASN A 143 -1.49 2.30 17.37
CA ASN A 143 -1.68 0.99 16.76
C ASN A 143 -1.50 -0.19 17.73
N ASP A 144 -1.53 0.09 19.04
CA ASP A 144 -1.34 -0.89 20.10
C ASP A 144 -2.69 -1.28 20.70
N ILE A 145 -3.19 -2.44 20.29
CA ILE A 145 -4.38 -3.10 20.86
C ILE A 145 -3.99 -4.21 21.86
N SER A 146 -2.73 -4.24 22.31
CA SER A 146 -2.16 -5.37 23.07
C SER A 146 -2.21 -5.21 24.59
N ARG A 147 -2.58 -4.02 25.09
CA ARG A 147 -2.37 -3.59 26.48
C ARG A 147 -3.61 -3.71 27.38
N GLY A 148 -4.81 -3.85 26.84
CA GLY A 148 -6.03 -3.94 27.63
C GLY A 148 -6.50 -5.35 27.94
N ARG A 149 -7.13 -5.50 29.10
CA ARG A 149 -8.00 -6.65 29.39
C ARG A 149 -9.37 -6.34 28.82
N ASN A 150 -9.57 -6.72 27.57
CA ASN A 150 -10.84 -6.61 26.88
C ASN A 150 -11.55 -7.93 26.96
N VAL A 151 -12.65 -7.97 27.71
CA VAL A 151 -13.26 -9.24 28.11
C VAL A 151 -14.66 -9.40 27.56
N ILE A 152 -14.85 -10.43 26.74
CA ILE A 152 -16.16 -10.92 26.31
C ILE A 152 -16.52 -12.10 27.21
N LYS A 153 -17.61 -11.97 27.94
CA LYS A 153 -18.05 -12.96 28.93
C LYS A 153 -19.48 -13.36 28.73
N LEU A 154 -19.69 -14.66 28.92
CA LEU A 154 -21.01 -15.16 29.32
C LEU A 154 -20.97 -15.36 30.83
N THR A 155 -21.89 -14.69 31.52
CA THR A 155 -22.02 -14.72 32.98
C THR A 155 -23.21 -15.60 33.36
N GLY A 156 -23.06 -16.34 34.45
CA GLY A 156 -23.99 -17.38 34.86
C GLY A 156 -23.74 -17.88 36.29
N GLY A 157 -24.57 -18.79 36.76
CA GLY A 157 -24.44 -19.43 38.07
C GLY A 157 -24.58 -20.94 37.97
N VAL A 158 -24.29 -21.67 39.05
CA VAL A 158 -24.57 -23.11 39.15
C VAL A 158 -25.65 -23.35 40.19
N ASN A 159 -26.64 -24.15 39.81
CA ASN A 159 -27.87 -24.47 40.55
C ASN A 159 -28.66 -23.22 40.99
N SER A 160 -29.76 -23.42 41.73
CA SER A 160 -30.70 -22.36 42.18
C SER A 160 -30.11 -21.36 43.19
N GLN A 161 -28.78 -21.30 43.39
CA GLN A 161 -28.13 -20.17 44.06
C GLN A 161 -28.16 -18.95 43.13
N MET A 162 -29.33 -18.31 43.12
CA MET A 162 -29.85 -17.47 42.05
C MET A 162 -29.14 -16.13 41.80
N ASN A 163 -28.13 -15.71 42.58
CA ASN A 163 -27.60 -14.34 42.52
C ASN A 163 -26.06 -14.22 42.54
N THR A 164 -25.30 -15.26 42.18
CA THR A 164 -23.84 -15.13 42.01
C THR A 164 -23.49 -14.78 40.56
N SER A 165 -22.67 -13.76 40.34
CA SER A 165 -22.15 -13.38 39.02
C SER A 165 -20.85 -14.13 38.72
N ASP A 166 -20.92 -15.37 38.25
CA ASP A 166 -19.73 -16.13 37.86
C ASP A 166 -19.48 -16.00 36.35
N THR A 167 -18.21 -15.86 35.96
CA THR A 167 -17.80 -15.89 34.56
C THR A 167 -17.75 -17.34 34.08
N VAL A 168 -18.67 -17.71 33.21
CA VAL A 168 -18.76 -19.07 32.67
C VAL A 168 -17.80 -19.20 31.49
N ILE A 169 -17.77 -18.22 30.61
CA ILE A 169 -16.85 -18.18 29.46
C ILE A 169 -16.13 -16.85 29.45
N GLN A 170 -14.84 -16.87 29.16
CA GLN A 170 -14.01 -15.67 29.07
C GLN A 170 -13.10 -15.73 27.85
N VAL A 171 -13.18 -14.69 27.04
CA VAL A 171 -12.26 -14.42 25.93
C VAL A 171 -11.65 -13.04 26.16
N ASP A 172 -10.33 -12.99 26.12
CA ASP A 172 -9.53 -11.78 26.33
C ASP A 172 -8.69 -11.45 25.08
N LEU A 173 -8.39 -10.16 24.90
CA LEU A 173 -7.38 -9.71 23.93
C LEU A 173 -5.99 -9.69 24.59
N LYS A 174 -5.14 -10.69 24.35
CA LYS A 174 -3.80 -10.80 24.93
C LYS A 174 -2.72 -10.59 23.87
N GLY A 175 -1.88 -9.57 24.04
CA GLY A 175 -0.75 -9.35 23.14
C GLY A 175 -1.19 -8.98 21.71
N GLY A 176 -2.41 -8.44 21.57
CA GLY A 176 -3.04 -8.15 20.28
C GLY A 176 -3.72 -9.37 19.64
N LYS A 177 -3.83 -10.50 20.35
CA LYS A 177 -4.48 -11.74 19.88
C LYS A 177 -5.74 -12.00 20.68
N ILE A 178 -6.78 -12.51 20.04
CA ILE A 178 -7.91 -13.08 20.77
C ILE A 178 -7.43 -14.37 21.42
N ALA A 179 -7.64 -14.50 22.72
CA ALA A 179 -7.19 -15.61 23.54
C ALA A 179 -8.29 -16.04 24.51
N TRP A 180 -8.41 -17.35 24.72
CA TRP A 180 -9.16 -17.88 25.87
C TRP A 180 -8.27 -17.80 27.11
N VAL A 181 -8.89 -17.62 28.27
CA VAL A 181 -8.16 -17.57 29.55
C VAL A 181 -8.63 -18.73 30.43
N ASP A 182 -7.75 -19.29 31.25
CA ASP A 182 -8.12 -20.33 32.22
C ASP A 182 -8.32 -19.79 33.64
N THR A 183 -8.74 -20.68 34.57
CA THR A 183 -8.94 -20.37 36.00
C THR A 183 -7.68 -19.83 36.71
N GLY A 184 -6.49 -20.10 36.15
CA GLY A 184 -5.20 -19.61 36.66
C GLY A 184 -4.76 -18.28 36.05
N GLY A 185 -5.52 -17.71 35.10
CA GLY A 185 -5.17 -16.51 34.36
C GLY A 185 -4.16 -16.74 33.23
N ILE A 186 -3.98 -18.00 32.80
CA ILE A 186 -3.13 -18.35 31.66
C ILE A 186 -3.92 -18.15 30.37
N TYR A 187 -3.28 -17.53 29.39
CA TYR A 187 -3.86 -17.21 28.09
C TYR A 187 -3.49 -18.27 27.05
N THR A 188 -4.48 -18.76 26.32
CA THR A 188 -4.33 -19.63 25.16
C THR A 188 -4.84 -18.91 23.92
N ASN A 189 -3.96 -18.63 22.95
CA ASN A 189 -4.32 -17.88 21.76
C ASN A 189 -5.32 -18.64 20.89
N ILE A 190 -6.40 -17.96 20.52
CA ILE A 190 -7.37 -18.40 19.50
C ILE A 190 -6.87 -18.01 18.11
N THR A 191 -6.26 -16.82 18.00
CA THR A 191 -5.64 -16.34 16.76
C THR A 191 -4.13 -16.59 16.78
N PRO A 192 -3.52 -17.15 15.72
CA PRO A 192 -2.11 -17.49 15.69
C PRO A 192 -1.22 -16.25 15.52
N ALA A 193 -1.73 -15.19 14.88
CA ALA A 193 -1.07 -13.91 14.66
C ALA A 193 -1.81 -12.77 15.39
N ASN A 194 -1.13 -11.63 15.57
CA ASN A 194 -1.76 -10.44 16.14
C ASN A 194 -2.86 -9.94 15.20
N LEU A 195 -3.98 -9.52 15.77
CA LEU A 195 -5.03 -8.82 15.07
C LEU A 195 -4.49 -7.49 14.53
N THR A 196 -5.03 -7.10 13.39
CA THR A 196 -4.76 -5.81 12.76
C THR A 196 -5.66 -4.78 13.44
N ASN A 197 -5.04 -3.71 13.94
CA ASN A 197 -5.78 -2.56 14.45
C ASN A 197 -6.68 -1.98 13.35
N ALA A 198 -7.85 -1.47 13.73
CA ALA A 198 -8.79 -0.86 12.78
C ALA A 198 -9.33 -1.82 11.68
N VAL A 199 -9.42 -3.12 11.98
CA VAL A 199 -10.05 -4.14 11.13
C VAL A 199 -11.22 -4.81 11.86
N TRP A 200 -12.29 -5.10 11.12
CA TRP A 200 -13.41 -5.88 11.62
C TRP A 200 -13.08 -7.36 11.65
N TYR A 201 -13.42 -8.02 12.75
CA TYR A 201 -13.31 -9.46 12.94
C TYR A 201 -14.63 -10.01 13.40
N HIS A 202 -15.01 -11.18 12.89
CA HIS A 202 -16.18 -11.89 13.34
C HIS A 202 -15.75 -13.01 14.29
N LEU A 203 -16.26 -13.01 15.52
CA LEU A 203 -16.05 -14.06 16.51
C LEU A 203 -17.30 -14.90 16.65
N LYS A 204 -17.14 -16.21 16.48
CA LYS A 204 -18.15 -17.22 16.73
C LYS A 204 -17.69 -18.16 17.85
N ALA A 205 -18.46 -18.24 18.93
CA ALA A 205 -18.25 -19.19 20.01
C ALA A 205 -19.41 -20.18 20.07
N VAL A 206 -19.12 -21.48 19.93
CA VAL A 206 -20.08 -22.59 20.04
C VAL A 206 -19.95 -23.19 21.43
N VAL A 207 -20.95 -22.94 22.27
CA VAL A 207 -20.97 -23.32 23.68
C VAL A 207 -21.82 -24.56 23.88
N ASN A 208 -21.20 -25.62 24.39
CA ASN A 208 -21.91 -26.82 24.80
C ASN A 208 -22.10 -26.83 26.32
N LEU A 209 -23.33 -26.56 26.78
CA LEU A 209 -23.67 -26.52 28.20
C LEU A 209 -23.76 -27.91 28.83
N ASN A 210 -23.90 -28.95 28.01
CA ASN A 210 -23.95 -30.34 28.49
C ASN A 210 -22.55 -30.86 28.82
N THR A 211 -21.54 -30.46 28.04
CA THR A 211 -20.14 -30.88 28.24
C THR A 211 -19.27 -29.81 28.91
N LEU A 212 -19.78 -28.58 29.05
CA LEU A 212 -19.05 -27.42 29.58
C LEU A 212 -17.77 -27.13 28.80
N ARG A 213 -17.91 -27.13 27.47
CA ARG A 213 -16.82 -26.91 26.51
C ARG A 213 -17.23 -25.86 25.48
N VAL A 214 -16.25 -25.14 24.96
CA VAL A 214 -16.43 -24.12 23.93
C VAL A 214 -15.41 -24.29 22.83
N ASP A 215 -15.91 -24.11 21.61
CA ASP A 215 -15.11 -23.88 20.42
C ASP A 215 -15.24 -22.43 19.96
N TYR A 216 -14.11 -21.82 19.61
CA TYR A 216 -14.00 -20.46 19.11
C TYR A 216 -13.49 -20.48 17.68
N TYR A 217 -14.09 -19.63 16.85
CA TYR A 217 -13.69 -19.37 15.48
C TYR A 217 -13.63 -17.86 15.27
N VAL A 218 -12.56 -17.38 14.66
CA VAL A 218 -12.36 -15.96 14.34
C VAL A 218 -12.11 -15.84 12.86
N THR A 219 -12.94 -15.06 12.17
CA THR A 219 -12.76 -14.75 10.75
C THR A 219 -12.52 -13.26 10.53
N ASN A 220 -11.86 -12.92 9.42
CA ASN A 220 -11.72 -11.53 9.00
C ASN A 220 -13.06 -11.05 8.43
N GLY A 221 -13.56 -9.92 8.94
CA GLY A 221 -14.88 -9.38 8.57
C GLY A 221 -14.97 -8.89 7.12
N SER A 222 -13.84 -8.63 6.44
CA SER A 222 -13.86 -8.14 5.04
C SER A 222 -13.98 -9.25 4.00
N ASP A 223 -13.47 -10.45 4.28
CA ASP A 223 -13.35 -11.54 3.30
C ASP A 223 -13.78 -12.92 3.82
N GLY A 224 -14.19 -13.01 5.10
CA GLY A 224 -14.65 -14.25 5.73
C GLY A 224 -13.56 -15.30 5.98
N THR A 225 -12.28 -14.97 5.74
CA THR A 225 -11.18 -15.93 5.92
C THR A 225 -11.02 -16.32 7.39
N LEU A 226 -10.81 -17.61 7.68
CA LEU A 226 -10.55 -18.09 9.05
C LEU A 226 -9.16 -17.63 9.50
N VAL A 227 -9.14 -16.72 10.46
CA VAL A 227 -7.93 -16.13 11.03
C VAL A 227 -7.45 -16.93 12.24
N GLY A 228 -8.35 -17.61 12.97
CA GLY A 228 -7.97 -18.44 14.10
C GLY A 228 -9.10 -19.33 14.62
N GLU A 229 -8.73 -20.42 15.28
CA GLU A 229 -9.65 -21.30 15.97
C GLU A 229 -9.03 -21.87 17.26
N LEU A 230 -9.87 -22.15 18.26
CA LEU A 230 -9.47 -22.82 19.49
C LEU A 230 -10.63 -23.62 20.04
N ARG A 231 -10.39 -24.88 20.40
CA ARG A 231 -11.46 -25.83 20.67
C ARG A 231 -11.36 -26.48 22.02
N GLU A 232 -12.47 -27.03 22.47
CA GLU A 232 -12.58 -27.83 23.69
C GLU A 232 -12.10 -27.06 24.94
N GLN A 233 -12.28 -25.74 24.93
CA GLN A 233 -11.87 -24.93 26.06
C GLN A 233 -12.88 -25.08 27.20
N PRO A 234 -12.42 -25.37 28.44
CA PRO A 234 -13.30 -25.39 29.59
C PRO A 234 -13.82 -23.99 29.91
N PHE A 235 -14.84 -23.94 30.75
CA PHE A 235 -15.36 -22.69 31.30
C PHE A 235 -14.34 -22.01 32.25
N TYR A 236 -14.23 -20.66 32.19
CA TYR A 236 -13.16 -19.87 32.83
C TYR A 236 -13.12 -20.00 34.35
N ASN A 237 -14.28 -20.10 35.02
CA ASN A 237 -14.33 -19.90 36.48
C ASN A 237 -15.02 -21.00 37.30
N ARG A 238 -15.15 -22.25 36.80
CA ARG A 238 -15.74 -23.31 37.63
C ARG A 238 -15.29 -24.73 37.36
N THR A 239 -15.00 -25.42 38.46
CA THR A 239 -15.39 -26.81 38.71
C THR A 239 -16.87 -26.81 39.10
N LEU A 240 -17.72 -27.65 38.49
CA LEU A 240 -19.08 -27.88 39.00
C LEU A 240 -18.99 -28.27 40.48
N GLY A 241 -19.95 -27.85 41.30
CA GLY A 241 -20.00 -28.29 42.69
C GLY A 241 -20.06 -29.82 42.76
N SER A 242 -19.67 -30.39 43.89
CA SER A 242 -19.57 -31.86 44.06
C SER A 242 -20.92 -32.57 44.20
N ARG A 243 -22.05 -31.90 43.90
CA ARG A 243 -23.41 -32.44 44.04
C ARG A 243 -23.95 -32.89 42.69
N ALA A 244 -24.55 -34.08 42.66
CA ALA A 244 -25.27 -34.56 41.48
C ALA A 244 -26.44 -33.63 41.16
N GLY A 245 -26.49 -33.11 39.92
CA GLY A 245 -27.51 -32.15 39.46
C GLY A 245 -27.06 -30.68 39.37
N ASP A 246 -25.80 -30.38 39.69
CA ASP A 246 -25.22 -29.06 39.44
C ASP A 246 -25.00 -28.84 37.92
N PHE A 247 -25.70 -27.86 37.35
CA PHE A 247 -25.54 -27.42 35.96
C PHE A 247 -25.15 -25.95 35.89
N ALA A 248 -24.34 -25.57 34.91
CA ALA A 248 -24.02 -24.17 34.63
C ALA A 248 -25.17 -23.55 33.81
N ALA A 249 -25.68 -22.40 34.24
CA ALA A 249 -26.70 -21.67 33.51
C ALA A 249 -26.18 -20.29 33.11
N ILE A 250 -26.26 -19.95 31.82
CA ILE A 250 -25.93 -18.63 31.30
C ILE A 250 -27.14 -17.72 31.44
N GLN A 251 -26.93 -16.50 31.91
CA GLN A 251 -27.99 -15.53 32.16
C GLN A 251 -27.75 -14.16 31.51
N SER A 252 -26.52 -13.85 31.13
CA SER A 252 -26.21 -12.58 30.47
C SER A 252 -24.94 -12.67 29.64
N PHE A 253 -24.91 -11.86 28.59
CA PHE A 253 -23.69 -11.50 27.89
C PHE A 253 -23.16 -10.18 28.44
N SER A 254 -21.85 -10.09 28.60
CA SER A 254 -21.20 -8.84 28.98
C SER A 254 -19.90 -8.66 28.23
N ALA A 255 -19.65 -7.44 27.77
CA ALA A 255 -18.38 -7.02 27.24
C ALA A 255 -17.81 -5.90 28.11
N SER A 256 -16.51 -5.93 28.39
CA SER A 256 -15.87 -4.96 29.27
C SER A 256 -14.46 -4.61 28.81
N THR A 257 -14.03 -3.41 29.16
CA THR A 257 -12.66 -2.91 29.02
C THR A 257 -12.08 -2.72 30.42
N GLY A 258 -10.79 -3.05 30.61
CA GLY A 258 -10.10 -3.01 31.91
C GLY A 258 -8.89 -2.09 31.93
N GLY A 259 -8.82 -1.22 32.95
CA GLY A 259 -7.90 -0.07 33.04
C GLY A 259 -6.40 -0.35 32.90
N THR A 260 -5.77 0.48 32.06
CA THR A 260 -4.57 1.33 32.34
C THR A 260 -4.06 2.08 31.09
N THR A 261 -4.67 1.91 29.92
CA THR A 261 -4.46 2.77 28.74
C THR A 261 -5.73 2.86 27.90
N ALA A 262 -5.98 4.02 27.28
CA ALA A 262 -7.18 4.28 26.50
C ALA A 262 -7.35 3.29 25.34
N GLU A 263 -8.42 2.50 25.34
CA GLU A 263 -8.72 1.50 24.30
C GLU A 263 -10.22 1.52 23.96
N ASN A 264 -10.53 1.30 22.67
CA ASN A 264 -11.89 1.30 22.14
C ASN A 264 -12.22 -0.09 21.60
N ILE A 265 -13.34 -0.67 22.05
CA ILE A 265 -13.96 -1.82 21.40
C ILE A 265 -15.27 -1.33 20.79
N VAL A 266 -15.45 -1.67 19.52
CA VAL A 266 -16.73 -1.49 18.84
C VAL A 266 -17.32 -2.88 18.61
N LEU A 267 -18.57 -3.07 19.03
CA LEU A 267 -19.33 -4.29 18.83
C LEU A 267 -20.50 -4.03 17.90
N ASP A 268 -20.73 -4.98 17.01
CA ASP A 268 -21.87 -4.98 16.10
C ASP A 268 -22.38 -6.41 15.86
N ASN A 269 -23.59 -6.56 15.34
CA ASN A 269 -24.21 -7.85 15.00
C ASN A 269 -24.14 -8.88 16.14
N VAL A 270 -24.47 -8.48 17.37
CA VAL A 270 -24.37 -9.37 18.55
C VAL A 270 -25.57 -10.31 18.57
N GLN A 271 -25.29 -11.60 18.43
CA GLN A 271 -26.28 -12.65 18.40
C GLN A 271 -25.99 -13.74 19.41
N ILE A 272 -27.01 -14.11 20.17
CA ILE A 272 -26.99 -15.24 21.07
C ILE A 272 -28.26 -16.04 20.85
N TYR A 273 -28.12 -17.26 20.36
CA TYR A 273 -29.25 -18.13 20.07
C TYR A 273 -28.92 -19.58 20.41
N LYS A 274 -29.95 -20.33 20.83
CA LYS A 274 -29.84 -21.79 21.01
C LYS A 274 -30.19 -22.46 19.69
N LEU A 275 -29.26 -23.29 19.24
CA LEU A 275 -29.40 -24.10 18.03
C LEU A 275 -30.52 -25.12 18.22
N ASN A 276 -31.29 -25.38 17.17
CA ASN A 276 -32.24 -26.50 17.11
C ASN A 276 -32.14 -27.32 15.81
N ALA A 277 -31.00 -27.21 15.12
CA ALA A 277 -30.72 -27.91 13.87
C ALA A 277 -29.52 -28.86 13.98
N PRO A 278 -29.44 -29.91 13.13
CA PRO A 278 -28.26 -30.76 12.96
C PRO A 278 -26.99 -29.95 12.61
N PRO A 279 -25.78 -30.51 12.78
CA PRO A 279 -24.54 -29.84 12.41
C PRO A 279 -24.38 -29.71 10.89
N ASP A 280 -23.42 -28.90 10.42
CA ASP A 280 -23.09 -28.88 9.00
C ASP A 280 -22.39 -30.20 8.59
N ALA A 281 -22.48 -30.58 7.31
CA ALA A 281 -21.81 -31.78 6.83
C ALA A 281 -20.27 -31.58 6.82
N PRO A 282 -19.47 -32.56 7.31
CA PRO A 282 -18.02 -32.49 7.22
C PRO A 282 -17.52 -32.42 5.77
N VAL A 283 -16.52 -31.57 5.53
CA VAL A 283 -15.90 -31.37 4.22
C VAL A 283 -14.42 -31.76 4.24
N GLY A 284 -13.83 -31.98 3.05
CA GLY A 284 -12.41 -32.29 2.93
C GLY A 284 -11.99 -33.65 3.51
N LEU A 285 -12.90 -34.62 3.58
CA LEU A 285 -12.57 -36.00 3.96
C LEU A 285 -11.59 -36.60 2.94
N TYR A 286 -10.48 -37.11 3.45
CA TYR A 286 -9.40 -37.73 2.69
C TYR A 286 -8.86 -38.95 3.45
N GLY A 287 -8.47 -40.00 2.73
CA GLY A 287 -8.01 -41.26 3.33
C GLY A 287 -6.86 -41.93 2.56
N ILE A 288 -5.90 -42.50 3.29
CA ILE A 288 -4.75 -43.23 2.75
C ILE A 288 -4.79 -44.67 3.25
N GLY A 289 -4.66 -45.64 2.34
CA GLY A 289 -4.48 -47.06 2.69
C GLY A 289 -3.04 -47.34 3.11
N GLY A 290 -2.86 -48.08 4.21
CA GLY A 290 -1.59 -48.66 4.65
C GLY A 290 -1.74 -50.16 4.86
N ASP A 291 -0.68 -50.83 5.33
CA ASP A 291 -0.72 -52.28 5.54
C ASP A 291 -1.79 -52.63 6.58
N ARG A 292 -2.87 -53.26 6.11
CA ARG A 292 -4.05 -53.68 6.86
C ARG A 292 -4.71 -52.54 7.65
N GLN A 293 -4.60 -51.30 7.15
CA GLN A 293 -5.16 -50.12 7.81
C GLN A 293 -5.55 -49.01 6.82
N ALA A 294 -6.36 -48.06 7.27
CA ALA A 294 -6.67 -46.80 6.61
C ALA A 294 -6.42 -45.63 7.58
N ALA A 295 -5.81 -44.56 7.09
CA ALA A 295 -5.60 -43.31 7.82
C ALA A 295 -6.47 -42.22 7.21
N LEU A 296 -7.37 -41.62 7.98
CA LEU A 296 -8.36 -40.64 7.53
C LEU A 296 -8.13 -39.27 8.17
N SER A 297 -8.36 -38.22 7.39
CA SER A 297 -8.34 -36.82 7.82
C SER A 297 -9.52 -36.06 7.22
N TRP A 298 -10.06 -35.07 7.93
CA TRP A 298 -11.16 -34.23 7.44
C TRP A 298 -11.11 -32.84 8.06
N SER A 299 -11.80 -31.88 7.44
CA SER A 299 -12.00 -30.56 8.03
C SER A 299 -13.17 -30.61 8.99
N ALA A 300 -13.10 -29.78 10.03
CA ALA A 300 -14.20 -29.66 10.95
C ALA A 300 -15.45 -29.06 10.31
N ALA A 301 -16.61 -29.54 10.76
CA ALA A 301 -17.90 -28.99 10.44
C ALA A 301 -18.38 -28.00 11.50
N PRO A 302 -18.90 -26.83 11.11
CA PRO A 302 -19.60 -25.94 12.03
C PRO A 302 -20.75 -26.65 12.77
N ASN A 303 -20.98 -26.24 14.02
CA ASN A 303 -22.05 -26.76 14.90
C ASN A 303 -21.94 -28.25 15.30
N ALA A 304 -20.86 -28.94 14.92
CA ALA A 304 -20.57 -30.31 15.33
C ALA A 304 -20.00 -30.36 16.76
N VAL A 305 -20.52 -31.27 17.59
CA VAL A 305 -20.02 -31.54 18.95
C VAL A 305 -19.07 -32.73 18.96
N THR A 306 -19.41 -33.77 18.20
CA THR A 306 -18.53 -34.92 17.99
C THR A 306 -18.55 -35.36 16.54
N TYR A 307 -17.55 -36.14 16.15
CA TYR A 307 -17.51 -36.85 14.89
C TYR A 307 -17.56 -38.35 15.16
N ASP A 308 -18.37 -39.04 14.37
CA ASP A 308 -18.33 -40.49 14.25
C ASP A 308 -17.76 -40.83 12.87
N VAL A 309 -16.93 -41.88 12.81
CA VAL A 309 -16.39 -42.40 11.56
C VAL A 309 -17.09 -43.71 11.27
N LEU A 310 -17.71 -43.78 10.10
CA LEU A 310 -18.38 -44.98 9.62
C LEU A 310 -17.65 -45.57 8.41
N ARG A 311 -17.64 -46.89 8.30
CA ARG A 311 -17.03 -47.67 7.22
C ARG A 311 -18.05 -48.61 6.59
N GLY A 312 -18.10 -48.70 5.27
CA GLY A 312 -18.92 -49.65 4.52
C GLY A 312 -18.08 -50.37 3.47
N ASP A 313 -18.58 -51.53 3.02
CA ASP A 313 -17.98 -52.28 1.91
C ASP A 313 -18.52 -51.83 0.53
N SER A 314 -19.41 -50.83 0.52
CA SER A 314 -19.96 -50.20 -0.68
C SER A 314 -20.19 -48.71 -0.47
N GLN A 315 -20.25 -47.93 -1.56
CA GLN A 315 -20.48 -46.48 -1.52
C GLN A 315 -21.86 -46.09 -0.94
N GLU A 316 -22.86 -46.96 -1.05
CA GLU A 316 -24.22 -46.74 -0.54
C GLU A 316 -24.42 -47.35 0.87
N GLY A 317 -23.40 -48.02 1.41
CA GLY A 317 -23.49 -48.75 2.67
C GLY A 317 -23.94 -50.22 2.49
N PRO A 318 -24.39 -50.89 3.56
CA PRO A 318 -24.54 -50.38 4.93
C PRO A 318 -23.19 -49.97 5.54
N PHE A 319 -23.19 -48.87 6.29
CA PHE A 319 -22.02 -48.39 7.02
C PHE A 319 -22.06 -48.85 8.48
N ILE A 320 -20.95 -49.37 8.98
CA ILE A 320 -20.71 -49.70 10.39
C ILE A 320 -19.86 -48.62 11.05
N MET A 321 -20.12 -48.32 12.31
CA MET A 321 -19.32 -47.36 13.07
C MET A 321 -17.96 -47.96 13.43
N VAL A 322 -16.88 -47.29 13.03
CA VAL A 322 -15.48 -47.71 13.30
C VAL A 322 -14.74 -46.76 14.22
N GLY A 323 -15.30 -45.57 14.46
CA GLY A 323 -14.88 -44.67 15.50
C GLY A 323 -16.05 -43.76 15.90
N GLN A 324 -16.10 -43.33 17.16
CA GLN A 324 -17.24 -42.59 17.69
C GLN A 324 -16.77 -41.51 18.67
N GLY A 325 -17.49 -40.39 18.70
CA GLY A 325 -17.38 -39.43 19.79
C GLY A 325 -16.10 -38.58 19.73
N PHE A 326 -15.45 -38.44 18.58
CA PHE A 326 -14.27 -37.60 18.45
C PHE A 326 -14.64 -36.14 18.61
N THR A 327 -14.10 -35.46 19.60
CA THR A 327 -14.32 -34.02 19.82
C THR A 327 -13.47 -33.14 18.91
N LYS A 328 -12.58 -33.74 18.10
CA LYS A 328 -11.73 -33.05 17.12
C LYS A 328 -11.79 -33.73 15.77
N ALA A 329 -11.68 -32.94 14.70
CA ALA A 329 -11.47 -33.48 13.36
C ALA A 329 -10.04 -34.03 13.21
N ALA A 330 -9.86 -35.09 12.43
CA ALA A 330 -8.55 -35.69 12.22
C ALA A 330 -7.74 -34.91 11.16
N SER A 331 -6.47 -34.66 11.45
CA SER A 331 -5.57 -33.91 10.55
C SER A 331 -4.61 -34.85 9.82
N SER A 332 -3.87 -34.35 8.82
CA SER A 332 -2.85 -35.15 8.13
C SER A 332 -1.66 -35.52 9.02
N SER A 333 -1.34 -34.70 10.02
CA SER A 333 -0.32 -34.99 11.04
C SER A 333 -0.80 -35.95 12.13
N GLU A 334 -2.11 -35.97 12.39
CA GLU A 334 -2.75 -36.84 13.39
C GLU A 334 -4.05 -37.44 12.81
N PRO A 335 -3.95 -38.41 11.88
CA PRO A 335 -5.11 -38.99 11.23
C PRO A 335 -5.81 -40.01 12.13
N PHE A 336 -7.12 -40.18 11.95
CA PHE A 336 -7.83 -41.33 12.52
C PHE A 336 -7.37 -42.60 11.81
N ARG A 337 -7.05 -43.65 12.57
CA ARG A 337 -6.55 -44.92 12.03
C ARG A 337 -7.56 -46.04 12.26
N ASP A 338 -8.03 -46.60 11.16
CA ASP A 338 -8.84 -47.81 11.15
C ASP A 338 -7.94 -49.00 10.78
N ALA A 339 -7.80 -49.96 11.68
CA ALA A 339 -6.85 -51.07 11.57
C ALA A 339 -7.56 -52.44 11.48
N GLY A 340 -6.82 -53.47 11.07
CA GLY A 340 -7.35 -54.83 10.92
C GLY A 340 -8.09 -55.05 9.60
N LEU A 341 -7.88 -54.18 8.63
CA LEU A 341 -8.44 -54.28 7.28
C LEU A 341 -7.73 -55.36 6.46
N THR A 342 -8.39 -55.81 5.39
CA THR A 342 -7.78 -56.73 4.42
C THR A 342 -7.17 -55.92 3.27
N ASN A 343 -5.90 -56.15 2.99
CA ASN A 343 -5.24 -55.52 1.84
C ASN A 343 -5.92 -55.92 0.53
N GLY A 344 -6.04 -54.98 -0.41
CA GLY A 344 -6.68 -55.18 -1.70
C GLY A 344 -8.20 -55.11 -1.69
N VAL A 345 -8.84 -54.86 -0.55
CA VAL A 345 -10.29 -54.64 -0.43
C VAL A 345 -10.57 -53.15 -0.29
N THR A 346 -11.44 -52.59 -1.13
CA THR A 346 -11.88 -51.18 -1.02
C THR A 346 -12.93 -51.03 0.07
N TYR A 347 -12.69 -50.09 0.98
CA TYR A 347 -13.63 -49.68 2.02
C TYR A 347 -14.06 -48.23 1.77
N TYR A 348 -15.32 -47.90 2.06
CA TYR A 348 -15.88 -46.56 1.92
C TYR A 348 -16.09 -45.95 3.30
N TYR A 349 -15.62 -44.72 3.51
CA TYR A 349 -15.70 -44.02 4.78
C TYR A 349 -16.60 -42.80 4.70
N VAL A 350 -17.41 -42.61 5.73
CA VAL A 350 -18.24 -41.43 5.94
C VAL A 350 -17.88 -40.86 7.30
N VAL A 351 -17.69 -39.54 7.37
CA VAL A 351 -17.57 -38.85 8.65
C VAL A 351 -18.90 -38.19 8.95
N ARG A 352 -19.46 -38.53 10.11
CA ARG A 352 -20.71 -38.00 10.62
C ARG A 352 -20.44 -36.95 11.68
N ALA A 353 -20.82 -35.71 11.41
CA ALA A 353 -20.92 -34.70 12.44
C ALA A 353 -22.17 -34.96 13.29
N VAL A 354 -22.04 -34.82 14.60
CA VAL A 354 -23.10 -35.10 15.58
C VAL A 354 -23.27 -33.91 16.51
N ASN A 355 -24.54 -33.53 16.75
CA ASN A 355 -24.92 -32.66 17.85
C ASN A 355 -26.23 -33.18 18.50
N PRO A 356 -26.70 -32.62 19.64
CA PRO A 356 -27.93 -33.06 20.31
C PRO A 356 -29.22 -32.94 19.50
N TYR A 357 -29.20 -32.27 18.34
CA TYR A 357 -30.36 -32.00 17.48
C TYR A 357 -30.34 -32.81 16.18
N GLY A 358 -29.26 -33.55 15.90
CA GLY A 358 -29.18 -34.48 14.79
C GLY A 358 -27.76 -34.72 14.31
N THR A 359 -27.66 -35.34 13.14
CA THR A 359 -26.39 -35.73 12.53
C THR A 359 -26.38 -35.39 11.05
N THR A 360 -25.22 -35.06 10.52
CA THR A 360 -24.99 -34.87 9.08
C THR A 360 -23.73 -35.58 8.63
N ASP A 361 -23.79 -36.17 7.45
CA ASP A 361 -22.75 -37.06 6.93
C ASP A 361 -21.98 -36.36 5.81
N SER A 362 -20.66 -36.57 5.77
CA SER A 362 -19.85 -36.22 4.61
C SER A 362 -20.25 -37.06 3.39
N ALA A 363 -19.81 -36.64 2.20
CA ALA A 363 -19.79 -37.57 1.07
C ALA A 363 -18.88 -38.77 1.38
N PRO A 364 -19.20 -39.99 0.90
CA PRO A 364 -18.38 -41.18 1.12
C PRO A 364 -17.05 -41.10 0.38
N TYR A 365 -15.96 -41.54 1.03
CA TYR A 365 -14.61 -41.56 0.48
C TYR A 365 -14.03 -42.98 0.44
N ALA A 366 -13.54 -43.42 -0.72
CA ALA A 366 -13.02 -44.78 -0.91
C ALA A 366 -11.54 -44.89 -0.52
N VAL A 367 -11.16 -45.94 0.22
CA VAL A 367 -9.78 -46.25 0.61
C VAL A 367 -9.52 -47.74 0.44
N THR A 368 -8.40 -48.12 -0.20
CA THR A 368 -7.99 -49.51 -0.40
C THR A 368 -6.67 -49.77 0.33
N PRO A 369 -6.66 -50.52 1.45
CA PRO A 369 -5.43 -50.88 2.18
C PRO A 369 -4.50 -51.74 1.33
N SER A 370 -3.19 -51.60 1.54
CA SER A 370 -2.15 -52.23 0.74
C SER A 370 -0.90 -52.50 1.60
N GLY A 371 -0.26 -53.66 1.39
CA GLY A 371 1.02 -53.99 2.03
C GLY A 371 2.22 -53.21 1.44
N GLU A 372 2.01 -52.56 0.30
CA GLU A 372 2.99 -51.70 -0.36
C GLU A 372 2.60 -50.23 -0.18
N ARG A 373 3.59 -49.38 0.14
CA ARG A 373 3.41 -47.93 0.25
C ARG A 373 3.14 -47.35 -1.14
N PRO A 374 2.02 -46.65 -1.38
CA PRO A 374 1.75 -46.09 -2.71
C PRO A 374 2.60 -44.84 -2.98
N ALA A 375 2.86 -44.58 -4.27
CA ALA A 375 3.34 -43.26 -4.70
C ALA A 375 2.29 -42.18 -4.33
N PRO A 376 2.70 -40.93 -4.07
CA PRO A 376 1.77 -39.90 -3.62
C PRO A 376 0.86 -39.44 -4.76
N VAL A 377 -0.27 -38.83 -4.41
CA VAL A 377 -1.23 -38.32 -5.40
C VAL A 377 -0.67 -37.09 -6.15
N PRO A 378 -1.13 -36.81 -7.38
CA PRO A 378 -0.79 -35.57 -8.08
C PRO A 378 -1.20 -34.35 -7.25
N PRO A 379 -0.37 -33.30 -7.17
CA PRO A 379 -0.70 -32.06 -6.50
C PRO A 379 -2.04 -31.45 -6.95
N GLN A 380 -2.78 -30.90 -5.99
CA GLN A 380 -4.11 -30.30 -6.18
C GLN A 380 -4.09 -28.81 -5.82
N GLY A 381 -5.17 -28.08 -6.14
CA GLY A 381 -5.27 -26.65 -5.86
C GLY A 381 -4.24 -25.81 -6.63
N ILE A 382 -3.86 -26.28 -7.82
CA ILE A 382 -2.83 -25.62 -8.62
C ILE A 382 -3.42 -24.32 -9.18
N SER A 383 -2.77 -23.18 -8.90
CA SER A 383 -3.13 -21.89 -9.48
C SER A 383 -1.95 -21.26 -10.20
N MET A 384 -2.23 -20.55 -11.30
CA MET A 384 -1.22 -19.87 -12.10
C MET A 384 -1.52 -18.39 -12.26
N THR A 385 -0.47 -17.57 -12.17
CA THR A 385 -0.58 -16.12 -12.38
C THR A 385 0.41 -15.68 -13.45
N ALA A 386 -0.11 -15.23 -14.59
CA ALA A 386 0.68 -14.71 -15.70
C ALA A 386 1.41 -13.40 -15.34
N ARG A 387 2.60 -13.23 -15.88
CA ARG A 387 3.45 -12.02 -15.82
C ARG A 387 4.12 -11.83 -17.19
N GLU A 388 4.74 -10.68 -17.41
CA GLU A 388 5.54 -10.46 -18.61
C GLU A 388 6.68 -11.50 -18.65
N SER A 389 6.71 -12.31 -19.71
CA SER A 389 7.75 -13.32 -19.92
C SER A 389 7.93 -14.30 -18.74
N ALA A 390 6.90 -14.50 -17.91
CA ALA A 390 6.96 -15.33 -16.71
C ALA A 390 5.59 -15.81 -16.21
N VAL A 391 5.58 -16.85 -15.39
CA VAL A 391 4.38 -17.40 -14.74
C VAL A 391 4.69 -17.79 -13.30
N MET A 392 3.80 -17.44 -12.37
CA MET A 392 3.77 -18.11 -11.07
C MET A 392 2.92 -19.35 -11.10
N ILE A 393 3.40 -20.42 -10.49
CA ILE A 393 2.62 -21.62 -10.19
C ILE A 393 2.59 -21.82 -8.67
N THR A 394 1.42 -22.07 -8.07
CA THR A 394 1.26 -22.45 -6.66
C THR A 394 0.38 -23.69 -6.54
N TRP A 395 0.51 -24.49 -5.47
CA TRP A 395 -0.27 -25.71 -5.26
C TRP A 395 -0.42 -26.05 -3.77
N ASN A 396 -1.34 -26.96 -3.42
CA ASN A 396 -1.47 -27.44 -2.04
C ASN A 396 -0.37 -28.46 -1.71
N ALA A 397 0.12 -28.45 -0.47
CA ALA A 397 1.06 -29.48 -0.01
C ALA A 397 0.44 -30.89 -0.14
N VAL A 398 1.18 -31.83 -0.72
CA VAL A 398 0.73 -33.22 -0.89
C VAL A 398 1.17 -34.06 0.31
N PRO A 399 0.24 -34.69 1.04
CA PRO A 399 0.58 -35.61 2.11
C PRO A 399 1.53 -36.70 1.64
N ASP A 400 2.52 -37.03 2.47
CA ASP A 400 3.52 -38.08 2.22
C ASP A 400 4.49 -37.84 1.06
N ALA A 401 4.39 -36.70 0.35
CA ALA A 401 5.37 -36.29 -0.65
C ALA A 401 6.69 -35.89 0.03
N ALA A 402 7.80 -36.38 -0.52
CA ALA A 402 9.15 -35.93 -0.18
C ALA A 402 9.58 -34.77 -1.09
N THR A 403 9.22 -34.81 -2.38
CA THR A 403 9.55 -33.77 -3.36
C THR A 403 8.49 -33.60 -4.44
N TYR A 404 8.58 -32.52 -5.23
CA TYR A 404 7.77 -32.28 -6.44
C TYR A 404 8.65 -32.13 -7.69
N THR A 405 8.06 -32.38 -8.87
CA THR A 405 8.68 -32.14 -10.19
C THR A 405 7.72 -31.34 -11.07
N LEU A 406 8.19 -30.20 -11.59
CA LEU A 406 7.42 -29.33 -12.47
C LEU A 406 7.89 -29.46 -13.91
N LYS A 407 6.95 -29.60 -14.84
CA LYS A 407 7.22 -29.68 -16.29
C LYS A 407 6.41 -28.65 -17.07
N ARG A 408 6.93 -28.27 -18.25
CA ARG A 408 6.33 -27.28 -19.16
C ARG A 408 6.37 -27.75 -20.61
N SER A 409 5.34 -27.39 -21.37
CA SER A 409 5.20 -27.59 -22.81
C SER A 409 4.58 -26.35 -23.48
N THR A 410 4.76 -26.19 -24.79
CA THR A 410 4.01 -25.21 -25.61
C THR A 410 2.80 -25.83 -26.33
N ALA A 411 2.57 -27.13 -26.13
CA ALA A 411 1.42 -27.88 -26.63
C ALA A 411 0.77 -28.69 -25.51
N LYS A 412 -0.56 -28.71 -25.46
CA LYS A 412 -1.35 -29.32 -24.38
C LYS A 412 -1.05 -30.81 -24.16
N GLU A 413 -0.75 -31.54 -25.24
CA GLU A 413 -0.45 -32.98 -25.21
C GLU A 413 1.06 -33.28 -25.08
N GLY A 414 1.89 -32.24 -24.88
CA GLY A 414 3.35 -32.35 -24.83
C GLY A 414 4.03 -32.23 -26.19
N PRO A 415 5.35 -32.54 -26.27
CA PRO A 415 6.17 -33.11 -25.21
C PRO A 415 6.47 -32.12 -24.08
N TYR A 416 6.42 -32.61 -22.83
CA TYR A 416 6.75 -31.83 -21.64
C TYR A 416 8.25 -31.91 -21.31
N THR A 417 8.84 -30.76 -20.99
CA THR A 417 10.23 -30.61 -20.53
C THR A 417 10.26 -30.29 -19.04
N VAL A 418 11.23 -30.86 -18.31
CA VAL A 418 11.39 -30.58 -16.88
C VAL A 418 11.90 -29.15 -16.72
N VAL A 419 11.12 -28.33 -16.00
CA VAL A 419 11.52 -26.97 -15.63
C VAL A 419 12.33 -27.00 -14.34
N LEU A 420 11.85 -27.74 -13.35
CA LEU A 420 12.55 -27.95 -12.09
C LEU A 420 12.24 -29.35 -11.52
N ALA A 421 13.29 -30.04 -11.10
CA ALA A 421 13.21 -31.33 -10.44
C ALA A 421 13.51 -31.20 -8.93
N VAL A 422 13.01 -32.15 -8.13
CA VAL A 422 13.36 -32.31 -6.71
C VAL A 422 13.05 -31.06 -5.86
N ILE A 423 11.85 -30.49 -6.05
CA ILE A 423 11.36 -29.37 -5.24
C ILE A 423 11.05 -29.91 -3.83
N PRO A 424 11.65 -29.39 -2.74
CA PRO A 424 11.36 -29.85 -1.38
C PRO A 424 9.87 -29.79 -1.03
N ASN A 425 9.36 -30.75 -0.26
CA ASN A 425 7.94 -30.78 0.14
C ASN A 425 7.47 -29.57 0.97
N THR A 426 8.39 -28.79 1.52
CA THR A 426 8.14 -27.51 2.20
C THR A 426 7.88 -26.35 1.24
N ILE A 427 8.04 -26.54 -0.07
CA ILE A 427 7.84 -25.53 -1.10
C ILE A 427 6.59 -25.89 -1.92
N THR A 428 5.64 -24.96 -1.96
CA THR A 428 4.35 -25.11 -2.64
C THR A 428 4.11 -24.04 -3.72
N SER A 429 5.20 -23.44 -4.22
CA SER A 429 5.15 -22.49 -5.35
C SER A 429 6.45 -22.47 -6.15
N TYR A 430 6.36 -22.08 -7.43
CA TYR A 430 7.51 -21.93 -8.32
C TYR A 430 7.29 -20.83 -9.37
N TYR A 431 8.30 -19.99 -9.59
CA TYR A 431 8.25 -18.89 -10.56
C TYR A 431 9.08 -19.22 -11.80
N ASP A 432 8.40 -19.50 -12.91
CA ASP A 432 9.03 -19.78 -14.19
C ASP A 432 9.23 -18.49 -14.99
N THR A 433 10.43 -18.26 -15.52
CA THR A 433 10.85 -16.98 -16.13
C THR A 433 11.52 -17.22 -17.49
N GLY A 434 11.64 -16.16 -18.30
CA GLY A 434 12.22 -16.25 -19.65
C GLY A 434 11.28 -16.89 -20.67
N LEU A 435 9.97 -16.82 -20.43
CA LEU A 435 8.92 -17.22 -21.35
C LEU A 435 8.74 -16.16 -22.43
N ASN A 436 8.24 -16.53 -23.60
CA ASN A 436 7.82 -15.54 -24.59
C ASN A 436 6.46 -14.97 -24.17
N ALA A 437 6.32 -13.65 -24.15
CA ALA A 437 5.01 -13.01 -24.09
C ALA A 437 4.16 -13.48 -25.28
N ASP A 438 2.86 -13.69 -25.05
CA ASP A 438 1.86 -14.15 -26.03
C ASP A 438 1.97 -15.60 -26.53
N GLN A 439 2.96 -16.37 -26.06
CA GLN A 439 3.01 -17.82 -26.27
C GLN A 439 2.23 -18.55 -25.18
N THR A 440 1.27 -19.39 -25.55
CA THR A 440 0.60 -20.30 -24.61
C THR A 440 1.58 -21.35 -24.09
N TYR A 441 1.61 -21.54 -22.76
CA TYR A 441 2.33 -22.61 -22.09
C TYR A 441 1.39 -23.50 -21.31
N TYR A 442 1.75 -24.78 -21.22
CA TYR A 442 1.06 -25.80 -20.45
C TYR A 442 2.00 -26.36 -19.39
N TYR A 443 1.52 -26.52 -18.15
CA TYR A 443 2.29 -27.06 -17.04
C TYR A 443 1.67 -28.34 -16.47
N THR A 444 2.52 -29.26 -16.04
CA THR A 444 2.15 -30.40 -15.20
C THR A 444 3.05 -30.45 -13.97
N LEU A 445 2.52 -30.98 -12.88
CA LEU A 445 3.25 -31.15 -11.63
C LEU A 445 2.98 -32.55 -11.07
N SER A 446 4.03 -33.23 -10.61
CA SER A 446 3.96 -34.52 -9.92
C SER A 446 4.64 -34.46 -8.56
N SER A 447 4.26 -35.36 -7.66
CA SER A 447 4.83 -35.52 -6.32
C SER A 447 5.59 -36.84 -6.23
N THR A 448 6.61 -36.93 -5.38
CA THR A 448 7.46 -38.13 -5.24
C THR A 448 7.73 -38.44 -3.78
N ASN A 449 7.69 -39.71 -3.40
CA ASN A 449 8.10 -40.20 -2.09
C ASN A 449 9.04 -41.42 -2.23
N ILE A 450 9.31 -42.14 -1.13
CA ILE A 450 10.20 -43.32 -1.15
C ILE A 450 9.68 -44.48 -2.01
N ALA A 451 8.37 -44.52 -2.29
CA ALA A 451 7.75 -45.53 -3.14
C ALA A 451 7.81 -45.16 -4.64
N GLY A 452 8.16 -43.91 -4.98
CA GLY A 452 8.28 -43.44 -6.35
C GLY A 452 7.51 -42.14 -6.61
N THR A 453 7.45 -41.77 -7.89
CA THR A 453 6.75 -40.59 -8.38
C THR A 453 5.30 -40.95 -8.71
N GLY A 454 4.37 -40.14 -8.21
CA GLY A 454 2.96 -40.24 -8.53
C GLY A 454 2.61 -39.79 -9.94
N GLU A 455 1.33 -39.89 -10.29
CA GLU A 455 0.80 -39.37 -11.56
C GLU A 455 1.04 -37.85 -11.69
N GLU A 456 1.09 -37.38 -12.93
CA GLU A 456 1.14 -35.95 -13.24
C GLU A 456 -0.24 -35.30 -13.04
N SER A 457 -0.27 -34.03 -12.63
CA SER A 457 -1.49 -33.24 -12.65
C SER A 457 -2.04 -33.11 -14.07
N THR A 458 -3.35 -32.86 -14.21
CA THR A 458 -3.92 -32.43 -15.49
C THR A 458 -3.18 -31.19 -16.01
N PRO A 459 -2.85 -31.11 -17.31
CA PRO A 459 -2.24 -29.93 -17.91
C PRO A 459 -3.02 -28.66 -17.60
N LEU A 460 -2.35 -27.67 -17.02
CA LEU A 460 -2.92 -26.35 -16.84
C LEU A 460 -2.37 -25.38 -17.89
N GLU A 461 -3.24 -24.56 -18.45
CA GLU A 461 -2.94 -23.59 -19.51
C GLU A 461 -2.72 -22.17 -18.94
N VAL A 462 -1.72 -21.47 -19.45
CA VAL A 462 -1.44 -20.08 -19.10
C VAL A 462 -0.84 -19.32 -20.28
N HIS A 463 -1.24 -18.06 -20.41
CA HIS A 463 -0.70 -17.12 -21.39
C HIS A 463 0.05 -16.03 -20.63
N PRO A 464 1.40 -16.06 -20.60
CA PRO A 464 2.18 -14.92 -20.15
C PRO A 464 1.79 -13.70 -20.99
N SER A 465 1.12 -12.74 -20.38
CA SER A 465 0.75 -11.47 -20.99
C SER A 465 1.63 -10.38 -20.39
N ALA A 466 2.09 -9.46 -21.23
CA ALA A 466 2.64 -8.22 -20.73
C ALA A 466 1.60 -7.53 -19.82
N PRO A 467 2.01 -6.81 -18.76
CA PRO A 467 1.11 -5.90 -18.06
C PRO A 467 0.48 -4.95 -19.08
N LEU A 468 -0.78 -4.58 -18.86
CA LEU A 468 -1.44 -3.58 -19.70
C LEU A 468 -0.74 -2.24 -19.52
N ASP A 469 -0.35 -1.62 -20.63
CA ASP A 469 0.14 -0.24 -20.61
C ASP A 469 -0.96 0.71 -20.12
N GLU A 470 -0.55 1.76 -19.40
CA GLU A 470 -1.49 2.83 -19.04
C GLU A 470 -2.03 3.51 -20.32
N PRO A 471 -3.31 3.91 -20.35
CA PRO A 471 -3.82 4.68 -21.48
C PRO A 471 -3.07 6.02 -21.64
N GLU A 472 -2.63 6.32 -22.84
CA GLU A 472 -1.88 7.55 -23.13
C GLU A 472 -2.76 8.66 -23.71
N SER A 473 -2.23 9.89 -23.74
CA SER A 473 -2.84 11.02 -24.45
C SER A 473 -4.29 11.32 -24.04
N LEU A 474 -4.63 11.09 -22.77
CA LEU A 474 -5.96 11.40 -22.23
C LEU A 474 -6.26 12.89 -22.42
N LYS A 475 -7.41 13.18 -23.02
CA LYS A 475 -7.93 14.54 -23.22
C LYS A 475 -9.38 14.60 -22.74
N ALA A 476 -9.69 15.64 -21.98
CA ALA A 476 -11.04 15.94 -21.50
C ALA A 476 -11.51 17.26 -22.14
N THR A 477 -12.53 17.19 -22.99
CA THR A 477 -13.08 18.36 -23.71
C THR A 477 -14.39 18.79 -23.06
N ALA A 478 -14.38 19.97 -22.46
CA ALA A 478 -15.56 20.55 -21.81
C ALA A 478 -16.65 20.98 -22.81
N LYS A 479 -17.91 20.73 -22.44
CA LYS A 479 -19.15 21.16 -23.10
C LYS A 479 -20.16 21.63 -22.05
N SER A 480 -21.34 22.08 -22.46
CA SER A 480 -22.44 22.39 -21.53
C SER A 480 -22.91 21.13 -20.81
N ASN A 481 -22.77 21.10 -19.49
CA ASN A 481 -23.12 19.99 -18.60
C ASN A 481 -22.59 18.62 -19.08
N GLN A 482 -21.45 18.64 -19.77
CA GLN A 482 -20.84 17.44 -20.33
C GLN A 482 -19.32 17.59 -20.45
N VAL A 483 -18.59 16.49 -20.29
CA VAL A 483 -17.19 16.36 -20.71
C VAL A 483 -17.05 15.15 -21.64
N ASP A 484 -16.48 15.38 -22.83
CA ASP A 484 -16.06 14.30 -23.73
C ASP A 484 -14.60 13.93 -23.46
N ILE A 485 -14.37 12.67 -23.16
CA ILE A 485 -13.08 12.12 -22.74
C ILE A 485 -12.59 11.18 -23.84
N LYS A 486 -11.34 11.35 -24.27
CA LYS A 486 -10.70 10.52 -25.30
C LYS A 486 -9.26 10.20 -24.94
N TRP A 487 -8.79 9.01 -25.29
CA TRP A 487 -7.42 8.55 -25.03
C TRP A 487 -6.94 7.64 -26.16
N THR A 488 -5.65 7.32 -26.14
CA THR A 488 -5.06 6.25 -26.95
C THR A 488 -5.23 4.92 -26.21
N GLY A 489 -5.73 3.90 -26.91
CA GLY A 489 -5.95 2.59 -26.30
C GLY A 489 -4.67 1.81 -26.01
N SER A 490 -4.73 0.93 -25.03
CA SER A 490 -3.65 0.01 -24.65
C SER A 490 -3.84 -1.34 -25.34
N GLU A 491 -2.75 -1.94 -25.83
CA GLU A 491 -2.79 -3.27 -26.43
C GLU A 491 -3.26 -4.32 -25.41
N GLY A 492 -4.09 -5.28 -25.84
CA GLY A 492 -4.66 -6.31 -24.95
C GLY A 492 -5.80 -5.87 -24.03
N ALA A 493 -6.16 -4.58 -24.01
CA ALA A 493 -7.28 -4.08 -23.21
C ALA A 493 -8.64 -4.56 -23.76
N ALA A 494 -9.46 -5.16 -22.90
CA ALA A 494 -10.84 -5.53 -23.23
C ALA A 494 -11.81 -4.38 -22.96
N VAL A 495 -11.61 -3.66 -21.86
CA VAL A 495 -12.39 -2.49 -21.47
C VAL A 495 -11.50 -1.43 -20.83
N TYR A 496 -12.01 -0.22 -20.73
CA TYR A 496 -11.41 0.89 -20.03
C TYR A 496 -12.33 1.33 -18.91
N LYS A 497 -11.75 1.61 -17.75
CA LYS A 497 -12.41 2.16 -16.58
C LYS A 497 -12.12 3.66 -16.50
N ILE A 498 -13.18 4.46 -16.44
CA ILE A 498 -13.11 5.92 -16.42
C ILE A 498 -13.42 6.38 -15.00
N GLU A 499 -12.50 7.13 -14.42
CA GLU A 499 -12.60 7.61 -13.06
C GLU A 499 -12.49 9.13 -13.02
N ARG A 500 -13.22 9.77 -12.11
CA ARG A 500 -13.35 11.22 -11.99
C ARG A 500 -13.13 11.67 -10.55
N SER A 501 -12.55 12.84 -10.37
CA SER A 501 -12.47 13.55 -9.09
C SER A 501 -12.72 15.04 -9.29
N THR A 502 -13.12 15.74 -8.23
CA THR A 502 -13.07 17.21 -8.16
C THR A 502 -11.78 17.71 -7.50
N VAL A 503 -10.92 16.80 -7.07
CA VAL A 503 -9.62 17.07 -6.43
C VAL A 503 -8.49 16.58 -7.34
N SER A 504 -7.48 17.42 -7.56
CA SER A 504 -6.30 17.07 -8.37
C SER A 504 -5.56 15.89 -7.71
N GLY A 505 -5.22 14.86 -8.49
CA GLY A 505 -4.60 13.64 -7.98
C GLY A 505 -5.55 12.64 -7.31
N GLY A 506 -6.85 12.96 -7.22
CA GLY A 506 -7.87 12.10 -6.62
C GLY A 506 -8.14 12.40 -5.14
N PRO A 507 -8.81 11.48 -4.40
CA PRO A 507 -9.25 10.15 -4.85
C PRO A 507 -10.23 10.24 -6.02
N TYR A 508 -10.17 9.27 -6.93
CA TYR A 508 -11.06 9.18 -8.09
C TYR A 508 -12.19 8.19 -7.80
N THR A 509 -13.36 8.47 -8.36
CA THR A 509 -14.52 7.57 -8.35
C THR A 509 -14.82 7.09 -9.76
N THR A 510 -15.14 5.82 -9.92
CA THR A 510 -15.50 5.26 -11.21
C THR A 510 -16.84 5.83 -11.67
N ILE A 511 -16.88 6.39 -12.87
CA ILE A 511 -18.10 6.94 -13.48
C ILE A 511 -18.63 6.09 -14.63
N GLY A 512 -17.82 5.15 -15.13
CA GLY A 512 -18.25 4.21 -16.17
C GLY A 512 -17.13 3.32 -16.67
N THR A 513 -17.51 2.34 -17.48
CA THR A 513 -16.60 1.48 -18.23
C THR A 513 -17.02 1.46 -19.71
N THR A 514 -16.06 1.30 -20.62
CA THR A 514 -16.34 1.20 -22.06
C THR A 514 -15.27 0.40 -22.78
N ALA A 515 -15.65 -0.34 -23.83
CA ALA A 515 -14.70 -0.99 -24.74
C ALA A 515 -14.11 -0.02 -25.79
N LEU A 516 -14.66 1.19 -25.89
CA LEU A 516 -14.17 2.23 -26.80
C LEU A 516 -13.08 3.06 -26.14
N THR A 517 -12.27 3.75 -26.94
CA THR A 517 -11.28 4.73 -26.48
C THR A 517 -11.86 6.14 -26.28
N ARG A 518 -13.14 6.20 -25.92
CA ARG A 518 -13.90 7.43 -25.68
C ARG A 518 -15.05 7.22 -24.70
N TYR A 519 -15.35 8.26 -23.92
CA TYR A 519 -16.47 8.31 -22.98
C TYR A 519 -17.06 9.73 -22.92
N SER A 520 -18.36 9.85 -22.68
CA SER A 520 -19.02 11.13 -22.49
C SER A 520 -19.66 11.17 -21.11
N ASP A 521 -19.14 12.04 -20.23
CA ASP A 521 -19.69 12.25 -18.90
C ASP A 521 -20.70 13.40 -18.93
N SER A 522 -22.00 13.08 -18.84
CA SER A 522 -23.10 14.05 -18.78
C SER A 522 -23.62 14.31 -17.36
N THR A 523 -22.89 13.87 -16.33
CA THR A 523 -23.27 14.02 -14.91
C THR A 523 -22.58 15.19 -14.22
N VAL A 524 -21.91 16.02 -15.02
CA VAL A 524 -21.10 17.16 -14.56
C VAL A 524 -21.89 18.45 -14.59
N ALA A 525 -21.53 19.37 -13.70
CA ALA A 525 -22.10 20.71 -13.65
C ALA A 525 -21.13 21.74 -14.26
N ASP A 526 -21.69 22.70 -14.99
CA ASP A 526 -20.93 23.84 -15.48
C ASP A 526 -20.25 24.64 -14.37
N GLY A 527 -19.05 25.14 -14.68
CA GLY A 527 -18.22 25.91 -13.75
C GLY A 527 -17.50 25.08 -12.69
N THR A 528 -17.80 23.78 -12.56
CA THR A 528 -17.08 22.88 -11.63
C THR A 528 -15.84 22.30 -12.31
N THR A 529 -14.71 22.28 -11.62
CA THR A 529 -13.48 21.66 -12.13
C THR A 529 -13.49 20.16 -11.85
N TYR A 530 -13.24 19.36 -12.88
CA TYR A 530 -13.14 17.91 -12.80
C TYR A 530 -11.79 17.43 -13.33
N TYR A 531 -11.29 16.35 -12.74
CA TYR A 531 -10.08 15.63 -13.11
C TYR A 531 -10.45 14.21 -13.48
N TYR A 532 -9.97 13.73 -14.62
CA TYR A 532 -10.25 12.39 -15.13
C TYR A 532 -8.97 11.59 -15.26
N VAL A 533 -9.07 10.30 -14.97
CA VAL A 533 -8.05 9.29 -15.26
C VAL A 533 -8.74 8.08 -15.89
N VAL A 534 -7.98 7.33 -16.67
CA VAL A 534 -8.47 6.11 -17.32
C VAL A 534 -7.48 4.98 -17.11
N SER A 535 -7.96 3.79 -16.77
CA SER A 535 -7.15 2.56 -16.75
C SER A 535 -7.70 1.54 -17.74
N ALA A 536 -6.82 0.88 -18.48
CA ALA A 536 -7.12 -0.32 -19.26
C ALA A 536 -7.30 -1.56 -18.38
N GLU A 537 -8.25 -2.42 -18.73
CA GLU A 537 -8.58 -3.68 -18.04
C GLU A 537 -8.77 -4.84 -19.02
N SER A 538 -8.34 -6.03 -18.61
CA SER A 538 -8.60 -7.32 -19.24
C SER A 538 -9.15 -8.31 -18.21
N ALA A 539 -9.44 -9.55 -18.62
CA ALA A 539 -9.89 -10.59 -17.69
C ALA A 539 -8.87 -10.93 -16.59
N SER A 540 -7.59 -10.61 -16.81
CA SER A 540 -6.48 -11.02 -15.94
C SER A 540 -5.63 -9.86 -15.40
N ALA A 541 -5.87 -8.62 -15.84
CA ALA A 541 -5.04 -7.47 -15.46
C ALA A 541 -5.79 -6.13 -15.50
N ARG A 542 -5.30 -5.17 -14.71
CA ARG A 542 -5.63 -3.75 -14.77
C ARG A 542 -4.32 -2.96 -14.81
N SER A 543 -4.25 -1.98 -15.70
CA SER A 543 -3.11 -1.04 -15.84
C SER A 543 -3.10 0.04 -14.75
N MET A 544 -2.00 0.78 -14.68
CA MET A 544 -1.98 2.07 -14.01
C MET A 544 -2.94 3.08 -14.68
N ASN A 545 -3.37 4.05 -13.90
CA ASN A 545 -4.18 5.17 -14.35
C ASN A 545 -3.34 6.06 -15.26
N SER A 546 -3.93 6.48 -16.38
CA SER A 546 -3.36 7.47 -17.27
C SER A 546 -2.98 8.74 -16.52
N SER A 547 -2.11 9.55 -17.13
CA SER A 547 -1.94 10.94 -16.71
C SER A 547 -3.29 11.65 -16.64
N GLN A 548 -3.54 12.39 -15.56
CA GLN A 548 -4.84 13.03 -15.34
C GLN A 548 -5.13 14.13 -16.38
N ALA A 549 -6.39 14.21 -16.82
CA ALA A 549 -6.88 15.29 -17.66
C ALA A 549 -7.85 16.18 -16.88
N ARG A 550 -7.73 17.50 -17.03
CA ARG A 550 -8.62 18.49 -16.41
C ARG A 550 -9.70 18.94 -17.38
N ALA A 551 -10.90 19.22 -16.89
CA ALA A 551 -11.94 19.92 -17.63
C ALA A 551 -12.83 20.78 -16.72
N VAL A 552 -13.35 21.88 -17.27
CA VAL A 552 -14.37 22.73 -16.62
C VAL A 552 -15.53 22.91 -17.59
N PRO A 553 -16.65 22.17 -17.42
CA PRO A 553 -17.83 22.29 -18.26
C PRO A 553 -18.33 23.73 -18.34
N TYR A 554 -18.83 24.10 -19.51
CA TYR A 554 -19.21 25.48 -19.83
C TYR A 554 -20.35 25.49 -20.85
N THR A 555 -21.45 26.16 -20.49
CA THR A 555 -22.48 26.55 -21.45
C THR A 555 -22.00 27.74 -22.27
N ALA A 556 -21.50 27.43 -23.46
CA ALA A 556 -21.13 28.43 -24.44
C ALA A 556 -22.38 28.99 -25.14
N PRO A 557 -22.49 30.30 -25.36
CA PRO A 557 -23.53 30.87 -26.20
C PRO A 557 -23.49 30.28 -27.62
N ASP A 558 -24.65 30.02 -28.21
CA ASP A 558 -24.76 29.48 -29.57
C ASP A 558 -24.05 30.40 -30.58
N GLY A 559 -23.11 29.84 -31.35
CA GLY A 559 -22.31 30.58 -32.32
C GLY A 559 -21.07 31.26 -31.73
N SER A 560 -20.73 31.04 -30.45
CA SER A 560 -19.46 31.51 -29.86
C SER A 560 -18.25 30.71 -30.39
N PRO A 561 -17.04 31.30 -30.41
CA PRO A 561 -15.86 30.65 -31.00
C PRO A 561 -15.31 29.51 -30.13
N SER A 562 -14.47 28.63 -30.70
CA SER A 562 -13.76 27.58 -29.95
C SER A 562 -12.68 28.14 -29.02
N ALA A 563 -12.23 27.32 -28.06
CA ALA A 563 -11.11 27.67 -27.19
C ALA A 563 -9.84 27.91 -28.02
N PRO A 564 -9.08 29.00 -27.77
CA PRO A 564 -7.77 29.20 -28.38
C PRO A 564 -6.76 28.14 -27.96
N THR A 565 -5.91 27.71 -28.89
CA THR A 565 -4.69 26.93 -28.64
C THR A 565 -3.48 27.85 -28.70
N GLY A 566 -2.47 27.63 -27.85
CA GLY A 566 -1.33 28.54 -27.75
C GLY A 566 -0.47 28.30 -26.52
N GLY A 567 0.48 29.20 -26.27
CA GLY A 567 1.48 29.02 -25.21
C GLY A 567 2.06 30.32 -24.66
N VAL A 568 2.84 30.16 -23.59
CA VAL A 568 3.73 31.20 -23.09
C VAL A 568 4.90 31.30 -24.05
N PHE A 569 5.01 32.43 -24.75
CA PHE A 569 6.11 32.67 -25.67
C PHE A 569 7.40 33.00 -24.90
N GLU A 570 7.29 33.85 -23.87
CA GLU A 570 8.41 34.24 -23.04
C GLU A 570 7.94 34.67 -21.64
N ALA A 571 8.69 34.34 -20.59
CA ALA A 571 8.47 34.88 -19.25
C ALA A 571 9.73 35.66 -18.84
N ALA A 572 9.77 36.97 -19.03
CA ALA A 572 10.96 37.78 -18.78
C ALA A 572 10.83 38.59 -17.47
N TYR A 573 11.86 39.36 -17.13
CA TYR A 573 11.84 40.19 -15.93
C TYR A 573 10.74 41.25 -16.03
N GLY A 574 9.74 41.18 -15.14
CA GLY A 574 8.61 42.09 -15.09
C GLY A 574 7.60 41.95 -16.22
N GLN A 575 7.67 40.89 -17.04
CA GLN A 575 6.69 40.66 -18.10
C GLN A 575 6.46 39.18 -18.45
N VAL A 576 5.25 38.86 -18.91
CA VAL A 576 4.91 37.58 -19.54
C VAL A 576 4.34 37.85 -20.94
N MET A 577 4.92 37.21 -21.95
CA MET A 577 4.49 37.29 -23.34
C MET A 577 3.72 36.02 -23.70
N LEU A 578 2.47 36.20 -24.10
CA LEU A 578 1.56 35.15 -24.52
C LEU A 578 1.33 35.24 -26.03
N ARG A 579 1.27 34.08 -26.70
CA ARG A 579 0.88 33.96 -28.10
C ARG A 579 -0.04 32.77 -28.29
N TRP A 580 -1.04 32.92 -29.13
CA TRP A 580 -1.99 31.86 -29.45
C TRP A 580 -2.38 31.88 -30.92
N ASP A 581 -2.95 30.77 -31.38
CA ASP A 581 -3.42 30.61 -32.74
C ASP A 581 -4.66 31.46 -32.99
N LEU A 582 -4.81 31.96 -34.22
CA LEU A 582 -6.01 32.66 -34.63
C LEU A 582 -7.21 31.71 -34.69
N VAL A 583 -8.28 32.07 -34.00
CA VAL A 583 -9.57 31.37 -34.05
C VAL A 583 -10.44 32.01 -35.14
N SER A 584 -10.87 31.21 -36.13
CA SER A 584 -11.49 31.67 -37.38
C SER A 584 -12.75 32.52 -37.22
N GLU A 585 -13.50 32.35 -36.14
CA GLU A 585 -14.76 33.05 -35.85
C GLU A 585 -14.63 34.13 -34.77
N ALA A 586 -13.41 34.34 -34.25
CA ALA A 586 -13.16 35.30 -33.19
C ALA A 586 -13.05 36.72 -33.74
N THR A 587 -13.80 37.66 -33.18
CA THR A 587 -13.62 39.10 -33.42
C THR A 587 -12.68 39.75 -32.40
N GLY A 588 -12.34 39.01 -31.34
CA GLY A 588 -11.43 39.41 -30.28
C GLY A 588 -11.14 38.27 -29.29
N TYR A 589 -10.34 38.58 -28.28
CA TYR A 589 -9.92 37.67 -27.23
C TYR A 589 -9.96 38.36 -25.88
N THR A 590 -10.27 37.61 -24.82
CA THR A 590 -10.07 38.03 -23.43
C THR A 590 -8.93 37.21 -22.83
N VAL A 591 -8.01 37.89 -22.14
CA VAL A 591 -6.93 37.24 -21.38
C VAL A 591 -7.25 37.40 -19.90
N LYS A 592 -7.38 36.28 -19.20
CA LYS A 592 -7.63 36.24 -17.76
C LYS A 592 -6.43 35.63 -17.03
N ARG A 593 -6.13 36.10 -15.83
CA ARG A 593 -4.97 35.70 -15.02
C ARG A 593 -5.39 35.29 -13.62
N ALA A 594 -4.67 34.31 -13.05
CA ALA A 594 -4.77 33.90 -11.66
C ALA A 594 -3.37 33.66 -11.07
N THR A 595 -3.28 33.59 -9.74
CA THR A 595 -2.09 33.14 -8.99
C THR A 595 -2.23 31.71 -8.47
N ALA A 596 -3.31 31.03 -8.84
CA ALA A 596 -3.56 29.61 -8.56
C ALA A 596 -4.13 28.93 -9.80
N TYR A 597 -3.78 27.66 -10.01
CA TYR A 597 -4.17 26.90 -11.21
C TYR A 597 -5.69 26.80 -11.40
N ASN A 598 -6.45 26.71 -10.31
CA ASN A 598 -7.92 26.65 -10.35
C ASN A 598 -8.60 28.02 -10.24
N GLY A 599 -7.82 29.11 -10.29
CA GLY A 599 -8.35 30.47 -10.16
C GLY A 599 -8.55 30.92 -8.71
N PRO A 600 -9.39 31.94 -8.48
CA PRO A 600 -10.21 32.63 -9.47
C PRO A 600 -9.38 33.38 -10.52
N TYR A 601 -9.86 33.36 -11.78
CA TYR A 601 -9.24 34.09 -12.89
C TYR A 601 -9.90 35.45 -13.08
N THR A 602 -9.09 36.50 -13.14
CA THR A 602 -9.55 37.88 -13.34
C THR A 602 -9.15 38.40 -14.72
N LEU A 603 -9.98 39.24 -15.34
CA LEU A 603 -9.69 39.86 -16.62
C LEU A 603 -8.44 40.76 -16.52
N VAL A 604 -7.49 40.57 -17.43
CA VAL A 604 -6.32 41.44 -17.60
C VAL A 604 -6.51 42.37 -18.80
N VAL A 605 -6.93 41.82 -19.94
CA VAL A 605 -7.09 42.60 -21.17
C VAL A 605 -8.13 41.99 -22.12
N GLU A 606 -8.72 42.84 -22.96
CA GLU A 606 -9.42 42.46 -24.19
C GLU A 606 -8.61 42.93 -25.40
N THR A 607 -8.38 42.06 -26.37
CA THR A 607 -7.51 42.37 -27.52
C THR A 607 -8.03 41.72 -28.80
N LYS A 608 -7.77 42.35 -29.95
CA LYS A 608 -8.02 41.75 -31.28
C LYS A 608 -6.83 40.96 -31.83
N ARG A 609 -5.68 41.06 -31.18
CA ARG A 609 -4.44 40.38 -31.59
C ARG A 609 -4.34 39.03 -30.90
N ALA A 610 -3.78 38.04 -31.59
CA ALA A 610 -3.51 36.72 -31.01
C ALA A 610 -2.21 36.69 -30.17
N ALA A 611 -1.92 37.80 -29.50
CA ALA A 611 -0.76 37.98 -28.65
C ALA A 611 -1.02 39.07 -27.62
N PHE A 612 -0.42 38.90 -26.44
CA PHE A 612 -0.48 39.88 -25.36
C PHE A 612 0.80 39.84 -24.52
N THR A 613 1.25 41.01 -24.08
CA THR A 613 2.33 41.15 -23.11
C THR A 613 1.73 41.68 -21.82
N ASP A 614 1.74 40.85 -20.78
CA ASP A 614 1.39 41.24 -19.42
C ASP A 614 2.61 41.85 -18.73
N SER A 615 2.60 43.16 -18.52
CA SER A 615 3.66 43.89 -17.80
C SER A 615 3.29 44.23 -16.35
N ASP A 616 2.12 43.78 -15.86
CA ASP A 616 1.68 43.96 -14.47
C ASP A 616 1.92 42.67 -13.66
N VAL A 617 3.13 42.13 -13.77
CA VAL A 617 3.52 40.88 -13.13
C VAL A 617 4.67 41.09 -12.17
N ARG A 618 4.68 40.31 -11.09
CA ARG A 618 5.76 40.28 -10.11
C ARG A 618 6.67 39.10 -10.38
N ASN A 619 7.97 39.35 -10.40
CA ASN A 619 8.93 38.27 -10.58
C ASN A 619 8.81 37.25 -9.45
N GLY A 620 8.95 35.97 -9.80
CA GLY A 620 8.81 34.84 -8.88
C GLY A 620 7.40 34.43 -8.51
N THR A 621 6.39 35.20 -8.90
CA THR A 621 5.01 34.73 -8.79
C THR A 621 4.69 33.87 -10.00
N ALA A 622 4.29 32.62 -9.77
CA ALA A 622 3.73 31.79 -10.84
C ALA A 622 2.33 32.33 -11.19
N TYR A 623 2.14 32.66 -12.47
CA TYR A 623 0.88 33.13 -13.02
C TYR A 623 0.29 32.10 -13.95
N TYR A 624 -1.03 32.02 -13.91
CA TYR A 624 -1.84 31.12 -14.72
C TYR A 624 -2.72 31.96 -15.64
N TYR A 625 -2.66 31.74 -16.94
CA TYR A 625 -3.40 32.51 -17.94
C TYR A 625 -4.40 31.63 -18.66
N VAL A 626 -5.63 32.12 -18.78
CA VAL A 626 -6.68 31.52 -19.60
C VAL A 626 -7.08 32.52 -20.67
N ILE A 627 -6.99 32.10 -21.94
CA ILE A 627 -7.37 32.91 -23.09
C ILE A 627 -8.72 32.41 -23.58
N LYS A 628 -9.63 33.33 -23.85
CA LYS A 628 -10.93 33.02 -24.46
C LYS A 628 -11.12 33.82 -25.73
N ALA A 629 -11.61 33.18 -26.77
CA ALA A 629 -12.04 33.86 -27.99
C ALA A 629 -13.46 34.42 -27.79
N ASN A 630 -13.76 35.56 -28.41
CA ASN A 630 -15.09 36.16 -28.38
C ASN A 630 -15.54 36.64 -29.76
N ASN A 631 -16.85 36.64 -29.95
CA ASN A 631 -17.53 37.20 -31.12
C ASN A 631 -18.88 37.83 -30.71
N PRO A 632 -19.68 38.37 -31.65
CA PRO A 632 -20.97 38.99 -31.32
C PRO A 632 -22.00 38.05 -30.65
N PHE A 633 -21.82 36.73 -30.77
CA PHE A 633 -22.68 35.75 -30.10
C PHE A 633 -22.26 35.49 -28.65
N GLY A 634 -20.98 35.70 -28.31
CA GLY A 634 -20.49 35.65 -26.94
C GLY A 634 -19.03 35.22 -26.79
N GLU A 635 -18.63 34.99 -25.54
CA GLU A 635 -17.32 34.46 -25.16
C GLU A 635 -17.34 32.92 -25.23
N GLY A 636 -16.37 32.33 -25.91
CA GLY A 636 -16.18 30.88 -25.99
C GLY A 636 -15.53 30.28 -24.72
N PRO A 637 -15.27 28.97 -24.71
CA PRO A 637 -14.53 28.31 -23.63
C PRO A 637 -13.09 28.83 -23.53
N GLY A 638 -12.50 28.69 -22.33
CA GLY A 638 -11.10 29.04 -22.09
C GLY A 638 -10.13 27.99 -22.60
N SER A 639 -8.92 28.44 -22.97
CA SER A 639 -7.76 27.57 -23.14
C SER A 639 -7.45 26.80 -21.85
N GLU A 640 -6.66 25.74 -21.95
CA GLU A 640 -5.98 25.22 -20.76
C GLU A 640 -5.11 26.33 -20.12
N PRO A 641 -4.97 26.35 -18.78
CA PRO A 641 -4.16 27.35 -18.11
C PRO A 641 -2.70 27.30 -18.56
N LEU A 642 -2.22 28.41 -19.13
CA LEU A 642 -0.83 28.60 -19.47
C LEU A 642 -0.07 29.09 -18.24
N ILE A 643 1.04 28.43 -17.89
CA ILE A 643 1.78 28.71 -16.66
C ILE A 643 3.09 29.44 -17.00
N ALA A 644 3.29 30.61 -16.41
CA ALA A 644 4.50 31.42 -16.57
C ALA A 644 5.03 31.89 -15.22
N THR A 645 6.35 31.88 -15.04
CA THR A 645 6.98 32.48 -13.85
C THR A 645 8.00 33.53 -14.30
N PRO A 646 7.59 34.81 -14.47
CA PRO A 646 8.52 35.89 -14.80
C PRO A 646 9.60 35.94 -13.71
N SER A 647 10.86 36.10 -14.11
CA SER A 647 12.00 35.96 -13.20
C SER A 647 13.16 36.85 -13.62
N ARG A 648 13.98 37.24 -12.65
CA ARG A 648 15.30 37.81 -12.94
C ARG A 648 16.21 36.71 -13.48
N VAL A 649 16.95 36.99 -14.55
CA VAL A 649 17.96 36.07 -15.10
C VAL A 649 19.35 36.58 -14.75
N ILE A 650 20.20 35.68 -14.28
CA ILE A 650 21.65 35.85 -14.12
C ILE A 650 22.32 34.81 -15.01
N ILE A 651 23.24 35.22 -15.86
CA ILE A 651 23.94 34.34 -16.80
C ILE A 651 25.32 33.97 -16.24
N VAL A 652 25.62 32.68 -16.21
CA VAL A 652 26.94 32.14 -15.86
C VAL A 652 27.59 31.58 -17.13
N ALA A 653 28.80 32.04 -17.45
CA ALA A 653 29.58 31.51 -18.56
C ALA A 653 31.09 31.59 -18.28
N GLN A 654 31.79 30.46 -18.41
CA GLN A 654 33.23 30.38 -18.08
C GLN A 654 34.11 31.26 -18.98
N ASP A 655 33.69 31.49 -20.22
CA ASP A 655 34.39 32.32 -21.21
C ASP A 655 34.27 33.84 -20.94
N GLY A 656 33.48 34.23 -19.92
CA GLY A 656 33.24 35.62 -19.55
C GLY A 656 32.14 36.32 -20.37
N SER A 657 31.36 35.57 -21.18
CA SER A 657 30.24 36.10 -21.95
C SER A 657 28.93 36.24 -21.15
N GLY A 658 28.95 35.86 -19.86
CA GLY A 658 27.85 35.98 -18.90
C GLY A 658 28.12 37.03 -17.82
N ASP A 659 27.18 37.20 -16.89
CA ASP A 659 27.30 38.11 -15.74
C ASP A 659 28.36 37.63 -14.74
N TYR A 660 28.50 36.31 -14.58
CA TYR A 660 29.49 35.66 -13.70
C TYR A 660 30.19 34.50 -14.42
N ARG A 661 31.37 34.11 -13.91
CA ARG A 661 32.14 32.97 -14.46
C ARG A 661 31.89 31.67 -13.70
N THR A 662 31.43 31.76 -12.46
CA THR A 662 31.16 30.61 -11.60
C THR A 662 29.71 30.62 -11.11
N VAL A 663 29.19 29.45 -10.79
CA VAL A 663 27.84 29.29 -10.25
C VAL A 663 27.76 29.86 -8.83
N GLN A 664 28.82 29.67 -8.03
CA GLN A 664 28.85 30.19 -6.67
C GLN A 664 28.81 31.73 -6.62
N GLU A 665 29.52 32.44 -7.52
CA GLU A 665 29.46 33.90 -7.59
C GLU A 665 28.05 34.41 -7.92
N ALA A 666 27.37 33.76 -8.87
CA ALA A 666 25.98 34.09 -9.21
C ALA A 666 25.04 33.91 -8.01
N ILE A 667 25.18 32.80 -7.26
CA ILE A 667 24.42 32.58 -6.02
C ILE A 667 24.74 33.67 -4.99
N ASN A 668 26.02 34.02 -4.81
CA ASN A 668 26.45 35.03 -3.84
C ASN A 668 25.80 36.39 -4.11
N ALA A 669 25.64 36.75 -5.39
CA ALA A 669 25.01 38.00 -5.82
C ALA A 669 23.50 38.10 -5.56
N VAL A 670 22.80 36.98 -5.38
CA VAL A 670 21.36 36.99 -5.05
C VAL A 670 21.16 37.46 -3.61
N PRO A 671 20.28 38.43 -3.30
CA PRO A 671 20.03 38.84 -1.92
C PRO A 671 19.49 37.70 -1.05
N ALA A 672 19.85 37.67 0.24
CA ALA A 672 19.25 36.75 1.19
C ALA A 672 17.77 37.08 1.44
N ASN A 673 16.97 36.04 1.73
CA ASN A 673 15.54 36.08 2.02
C ASN A 673 14.68 36.76 0.93
N GLN A 674 15.19 36.76 -0.31
CA GLN A 674 14.46 37.28 -1.45
C GLN A 674 13.17 36.46 -1.68
N THR A 675 12.07 37.16 -1.94
CA THR A 675 10.75 36.54 -2.14
C THR A 675 10.45 36.26 -3.61
N GLU A 676 11.19 36.89 -4.53
CA GLU A 676 11.05 36.68 -5.97
C GLU A 676 11.71 35.35 -6.39
N ARG A 677 11.71 35.01 -7.68
CA ARG A 677 12.47 33.89 -8.22
C ARG A 677 13.60 34.45 -9.05
N THR A 678 14.79 33.91 -8.82
CA THR A 678 15.96 34.23 -9.65
C THR A 678 16.37 33.00 -10.43
N VAL A 679 16.40 33.13 -11.75
CA VAL A 679 16.98 32.15 -12.67
C VAL A 679 18.49 32.40 -12.76
N ILE A 680 19.27 31.37 -12.48
CA ILE A 680 20.70 31.30 -12.78
C ILE A 680 20.83 30.40 -14.01
N TYR A 681 20.99 31.03 -15.17
CA TYR A 681 21.17 30.34 -16.45
C TYR A 681 22.65 30.03 -16.67
N ILE A 682 23.00 28.77 -16.89
CA ILE A 682 24.39 28.30 -16.93
C ILE A 682 24.71 27.86 -18.36
N ARG A 683 25.64 28.56 -19.03
CA ARG A 683 26.12 28.17 -20.36
C ARG A 683 26.98 26.91 -20.31
N ASN A 684 27.05 26.20 -21.43
CA ASN A 684 27.86 25.00 -21.57
C ASN A 684 29.31 25.21 -21.09
N GLY A 685 29.83 24.24 -20.34
CA GLY A 685 31.14 24.32 -19.68
C GLY A 685 31.30 23.26 -18.59
N ILE A 686 32.56 23.03 -18.18
CA ILE A 686 32.89 22.15 -17.03
C ILE A 686 33.30 23.04 -15.86
N TYR A 687 32.39 23.23 -14.92
CA TYR A 687 32.53 24.05 -13.73
C TYR A 687 33.08 23.21 -12.59
N ARG A 688 34.40 23.26 -12.35
CA ARG A 688 35.04 22.59 -11.20
C ARG A 688 34.96 23.46 -9.95
N GLU A 689 33.85 23.37 -9.24
CA GLU A 689 33.57 24.14 -8.02
C GLU A 689 32.65 23.37 -7.07
N LYS A 690 32.79 23.64 -5.76
CA LYS A 690 31.79 23.23 -4.77
C LYS A 690 30.75 24.34 -4.65
N VAL A 691 29.48 24.01 -4.87
CA VAL A 691 28.37 24.96 -4.91
C VAL A 691 27.49 24.81 -3.68
N ILE A 692 27.20 25.93 -3.00
CA ILE A 692 26.31 25.99 -1.85
C ILE A 692 25.26 27.07 -2.10
N ALA A 693 24.01 26.63 -2.28
CA ALA A 693 22.81 27.45 -2.30
C ALA A 693 22.12 27.36 -0.92
N PRO A 694 22.38 28.31 0.00
CA PRO A 694 21.96 28.22 1.39
C PRO A 694 20.44 28.38 1.57
N ALA A 695 19.93 27.95 2.73
CA ALA A 695 18.49 27.95 3.03
C ALA A 695 17.86 29.36 3.02
N ASN A 696 18.65 30.39 3.35
CA ASN A 696 18.23 31.79 3.28
C ASN A 696 18.22 32.36 1.85
N LYS A 697 18.40 31.55 0.81
CA LYS A 697 18.20 31.94 -0.60
C LYS A 697 17.20 30.99 -1.26
N PRO A 698 15.89 31.10 -0.92
CA PRO A 698 14.85 30.29 -1.54
C PRO A 698 14.63 30.70 -3.01
N ASN A 699 13.80 29.95 -3.73
CA ASN A 699 13.32 30.27 -5.08
C ASN A 699 14.43 30.54 -6.11
N LEU A 700 15.49 29.73 -6.11
CA LEU A 700 16.51 29.76 -7.16
C LEU A 700 16.19 28.74 -8.25
N SER A 701 16.27 29.13 -9.52
CA SER A 701 16.13 28.19 -10.65
C SER A 701 17.47 28.09 -11.38
N PHE A 702 18.15 26.96 -11.29
CA PHE A 702 19.38 26.67 -12.03
C PHE A 702 19.01 26.01 -13.35
N ILE A 703 19.21 26.71 -14.46
CA ILE A 703 18.82 26.23 -15.80
C ILE A 703 20.07 26.13 -16.65
N GLY A 704 20.50 24.92 -16.98
CA GLY A 704 21.62 24.72 -17.89
C GLY A 704 21.21 24.90 -19.35
N GLU A 705 22.15 25.37 -20.18
CA GLU A 705 22.00 25.45 -21.63
C GLU A 705 21.80 24.06 -22.26
N SER A 706 22.46 23.03 -21.72
CA SER A 706 22.20 21.65 -22.10
C SER A 706 22.59 20.66 -21.01
N ARG A 707 21.81 19.58 -20.90
CA ARG A 707 21.99 18.50 -19.92
C ARG A 707 23.39 17.91 -19.89
N LYS A 708 24.00 17.69 -21.07
CA LYS A 708 25.35 17.11 -21.21
C LYS A 708 26.47 18.15 -21.29
N GLY A 709 26.19 19.35 -21.79
CA GLY A 709 27.20 20.38 -22.01
C GLY A 709 27.52 21.22 -20.78
N VAL A 710 26.61 21.29 -19.81
CA VAL A 710 26.85 21.92 -18.49
C VAL A 710 27.18 20.83 -17.46
N VAL A 711 28.41 20.83 -16.94
CA VAL A 711 28.88 19.86 -15.93
C VAL A 711 29.41 20.62 -14.71
N ILE A 712 28.78 20.45 -13.55
CA ILE A 712 29.29 20.95 -12.26
C ILE A 712 29.96 19.78 -11.54
N THR A 713 31.25 19.92 -11.22
CA THR A 713 32.06 18.81 -10.69
C THR A 713 32.94 19.19 -9.51
N TYR A 714 33.04 18.27 -8.55
CA TYR A 714 34.02 18.31 -7.47
C TYR A 714 34.43 16.87 -7.10
N ASP A 715 35.31 16.67 -6.11
CA ASP A 715 35.91 15.37 -5.77
C ASP A 715 36.06 15.14 -4.24
N MET A 716 35.28 15.85 -3.43
CA MET A 716 35.34 15.74 -1.97
C MET A 716 34.71 14.42 -1.49
N ASN A 717 35.31 13.80 -0.46
CA ASN A 717 34.85 12.56 0.14
C ASN A 717 35.15 12.51 1.65
N VAL A 718 34.44 11.67 2.41
CA VAL A 718 34.55 11.68 3.88
C VAL A 718 35.84 11.08 4.42
N THR A 719 36.54 10.24 3.64
CA THR A 719 37.78 9.61 4.09
C THR A 719 38.88 10.64 4.31
N TYR A 720 38.97 11.60 3.39
CA TYR A 720 39.92 12.71 3.46
C TYR A 720 39.33 13.98 4.10
N HIS A 721 37.99 14.06 4.21
CA HIS A 721 37.27 15.18 4.81
C HIS A 721 36.23 14.71 5.86
N PRO A 722 36.67 14.05 6.96
CA PRO A 722 35.76 13.50 7.95
C PRO A 722 34.95 14.61 8.63
N GLY A 723 33.64 14.40 8.74
CA GLY A 723 32.71 15.35 9.37
C GLY A 723 32.31 16.55 8.51
N LEU A 724 32.87 16.70 7.30
CA LEU A 724 32.45 17.75 6.36
C LEU A 724 31.36 17.23 5.41
N GLN A 725 30.52 18.15 4.93
CA GLN A 725 29.55 17.86 3.87
C GLN A 725 30.27 17.77 2.51
N THR A 726 30.23 16.60 1.87
CA THR A 726 31.07 16.30 0.69
C THR A 726 30.39 16.58 -0.64
N ALA A 727 29.13 17.02 -0.62
CA ALA A 727 28.37 17.31 -1.83
C ALA A 727 29.08 18.31 -2.76
N THR A 728 29.15 17.96 -4.06
CA THR A 728 29.51 18.91 -5.14
C THR A 728 28.53 20.08 -5.16
N PHE A 729 27.24 19.80 -5.02
CA PHE A 729 26.19 20.83 -4.97
C PHE A 729 25.30 20.64 -3.74
N GLU A 730 25.19 21.67 -2.90
CA GLU A 730 24.24 21.73 -1.78
C GLU A 730 23.11 22.70 -2.10
N LEU A 731 21.90 22.17 -2.30
CA LEU A 731 20.70 22.94 -2.59
C LEU A 731 19.75 22.94 -1.38
N ARG A 732 19.74 24.04 -0.64
CA ARG A 732 19.05 24.14 0.66
C ARG A 732 17.84 25.08 0.66
N GLY A 733 17.76 26.01 -0.29
CA GLY A 733 16.67 26.99 -0.40
C GLY A 733 15.38 26.38 -0.95
N ALA A 734 14.29 26.50 -0.21
CA ALA A 734 12.97 25.98 -0.60
C ALA A 734 12.45 26.58 -1.92
N GLY A 735 11.62 25.85 -2.64
CA GLY A 735 11.02 26.26 -3.91
C GLY A 735 12.01 26.30 -5.08
N SER A 736 13.24 25.83 -4.91
CA SER A 736 14.27 25.93 -5.96
C SER A 736 14.13 24.82 -7.00
N THR A 737 14.64 25.09 -8.20
CA THR A 737 14.56 24.21 -9.36
C THR A 737 15.95 23.98 -9.96
N MET A 738 16.19 22.78 -10.49
CA MET A 738 17.34 22.45 -11.34
C MET A 738 16.85 21.84 -12.64
N GLU A 739 17.32 22.34 -13.77
CA GLU A 739 16.95 21.81 -15.09
C GLU A 739 18.12 21.79 -16.08
N ASN A 740 18.26 20.73 -16.87
CA ASN A 740 19.18 20.65 -18.02
C ASN A 740 20.68 20.81 -17.70
N PHE A 741 21.21 20.12 -16.70
CA PHE A 741 22.67 20.02 -16.50
C PHE A 741 23.08 18.74 -15.77
N THR A 742 24.40 18.52 -15.67
CA THR A 742 25.02 17.41 -14.95
C THR A 742 25.67 17.91 -13.66
N VAL A 743 25.45 17.21 -12.55
CA VAL A 743 26.23 17.37 -11.31
C VAL A 743 26.97 16.06 -11.05
N GLN A 744 28.26 16.14 -10.75
CA GLN A 744 29.05 14.96 -10.50
C GLN A 744 30.02 15.11 -9.33
N ASN A 745 30.17 14.04 -8.55
CA ASN A 745 31.32 13.87 -7.66
C ASN A 745 32.27 12.85 -8.28
N SER A 746 33.46 13.31 -8.61
CA SER A 746 34.48 12.56 -9.34
C SER A 746 35.44 11.79 -8.44
N ALA A 747 35.19 11.73 -7.13
CA ALA A 747 35.98 10.95 -6.20
C ALA A 747 35.89 9.44 -6.53
N PHE A 748 36.93 8.90 -7.17
CA PHE A 748 36.93 7.51 -7.62
C PHE A 748 37.30 6.57 -6.46
N PRO A 749 36.55 5.48 -6.23
CA PRO A 749 36.80 4.50 -5.18
C PRO A 749 37.97 3.56 -5.50
N ASN A 750 39.15 4.11 -5.77
CA ASN A 750 40.38 3.33 -5.86
C ASN A 750 41.04 3.20 -4.47
N LYS A 751 41.85 2.15 -4.30
CA LYS A 751 42.83 2.10 -3.22
C LYS A 751 43.89 3.16 -3.51
N ASP A 752 44.30 3.94 -2.52
CA ASP A 752 45.45 4.83 -2.68
C ASP A 752 46.72 4.03 -3.07
N THR A 753 47.77 4.73 -3.49
CA THR A 753 49.09 4.17 -3.85
C THR A 753 49.75 3.33 -2.73
N ASN A 754 49.16 3.31 -1.53
CA ASN A 754 49.61 2.53 -0.38
C ASN A 754 48.68 1.36 -0.02
N GLY A 755 47.56 1.16 -0.72
CA GLY A 755 46.65 0.03 -0.54
C GLY A 755 45.73 0.10 0.69
N VAL A 756 45.62 1.25 1.37
CA VAL A 756 45.09 1.29 2.75
C VAL A 756 43.72 1.99 2.89
N LYS A 757 43.29 2.90 1.99
CA LYS A 757 41.96 3.52 2.12
C LYS A 757 41.23 3.74 0.79
N GLY A 758 40.01 3.20 0.68
CA GLY A 758 39.02 3.68 -0.29
C GLY A 758 38.38 5.00 0.16
N VAL A 759 37.76 5.76 -0.76
CA VAL A 759 37.30 7.14 -0.49
C VAL A 759 35.99 7.26 0.31
N GLY A 760 35.22 6.18 0.48
CA GLY A 760 33.95 6.20 1.21
C GLY A 760 32.89 7.11 0.54
N GLN A 761 32.00 7.70 1.33
CA GLN A 761 30.91 8.58 0.90
C GLN A 761 31.40 9.83 0.14
N ALA A 762 30.82 10.10 -1.03
CA ALA A 762 31.17 11.23 -1.90
C ALA A 762 29.94 11.74 -2.68
N LEU A 763 29.23 12.70 -2.11
CA LEU A 763 27.94 13.14 -2.62
C LEU A 763 28.11 14.00 -3.89
N ALA A 764 27.25 13.80 -4.89
CA ALA A 764 27.09 14.74 -6.00
C ALA A 764 26.12 15.85 -5.62
N LEU A 765 24.94 15.50 -5.11
CA LEU A 765 23.87 16.46 -4.79
C LEU A 765 23.32 16.23 -3.38
N PHE A 766 23.24 17.31 -2.61
CA PHE A 766 22.58 17.37 -1.31
C PHE A 766 21.36 18.29 -1.41
N VAL A 767 20.19 17.83 -0.97
CA VAL A 767 18.92 18.59 -1.05
C VAL A 767 18.20 18.61 0.29
N SER A 768 17.88 19.81 0.79
CA SER A 768 17.16 19.98 2.08
C SER A 768 16.01 20.99 2.06
N GLY A 769 15.68 21.56 0.90
CA GLY A 769 14.57 22.49 0.74
C GLY A 769 13.23 21.75 0.57
N ASP A 770 12.12 22.41 0.89
CA ASP A 770 10.78 21.93 0.52
C ASP A 770 10.38 22.45 -0.87
N LYS A 771 9.51 21.72 -1.57
CA LYS A 771 9.01 22.04 -2.92
C LYS A 771 10.09 22.17 -3.99
N MET A 772 10.99 21.19 -4.05
CA MET A 772 12.14 21.20 -4.96
C MET A 772 11.84 20.45 -6.24
N VAL A 773 12.22 21.00 -7.40
CA VAL A 773 11.97 20.38 -8.71
C VAL A 773 13.27 20.16 -9.46
N PHE A 774 13.46 18.95 -9.99
CA PHE A 774 14.64 18.54 -10.76
C PHE A 774 14.17 17.91 -12.07
N ARG A 775 14.59 18.47 -13.20
CA ARG A 775 14.22 17.99 -14.54
C ARG A 775 15.42 17.80 -15.41
N ASP A 776 15.50 16.69 -16.13
CA ASP A 776 16.54 16.49 -17.14
C ASP A 776 17.95 16.69 -16.56
N ILE A 777 18.18 16.16 -15.36
CA ILE A 777 19.46 16.24 -14.65
C ILE A 777 20.21 14.91 -14.74
N ASN A 778 21.53 14.98 -14.87
CA ASN A 778 22.40 13.85 -14.63
C ASN A 778 23.10 13.99 -13.27
N LEU A 779 23.12 12.92 -12.48
CA LEU A 779 23.88 12.83 -11.24
C LEU A 779 24.89 11.70 -11.32
N TYR A 780 26.18 12.01 -11.32
CA TYR A 780 27.22 10.98 -11.37
C TYR A 780 27.99 10.91 -10.05
N GLY A 781 28.14 9.69 -9.53
CA GLY A 781 28.89 9.41 -8.32
C GLY A 781 29.03 7.91 -8.09
N PHE A 782 29.50 7.55 -6.90
CA PHE A 782 29.65 6.15 -6.49
C PHE A 782 28.84 5.89 -5.22
N GLN A 783 29.44 6.06 -4.04
CA GLN A 783 28.73 5.91 -2.78
C GLN A 783 28.07 7.23 -2.38
N ASP A 784 26.80 7.17 -1.97
CA ASP A 784 26.01 8.31 -1.47
C ASP A 784 25.79 9.44 -2.52
N THR A 785 25.60 9.12 -3.81
CA THR A 785 25.48 10.14 -4.89
C THR A 785 24.45 11.25 -4.63
N LEU A 786 23.25 10.90 -4.15
CA LEU A 786 22.15 11.84 -3.89
C LEU A 786 21.67 11.74 -2.43
N TYR A 787 21.80 12.84 -1.68
CA TYR A 787 21.22 12.98 -0.34
C TYR A 787 19.91 13.80 -0.40
N VAL A 788 18.79 13.08 -0.33
CA VAL A 788 17.43 13.62 -0.14
C VAL A 788 17.21 13.85 1.36
N GLU A 789 17.77 14.92 1.90
CA GLU A 789 17.86 15.12 3.35
C GLU A 789 16.50 15.39 4.01
N ARG A 790 15.69 16.32 3.49
CA ARG A 790 14.32 16.60 3.96
C ARG A 790 13.50 17.34 2.91
N GLY A 791 12.23 17.61 3.23
CA GLY A 791 11.30 18.34 2.37
C GLY A 791 10.80 17.50 1.19
N ARG A 792 9.90 18.07 0.39
CA ARG A 792 9.28 17.40 -0.77
C ARG A 792 10.04 17.71 -2.05
N GLN A 793 10.34 16.68 -2.84
CA GLN A 793 11.24 16.77 -3.99
C GLN A 793 10.69 15.97 -5.18
N TYR A 794 10.64 16.59 -6.34
CA TYR A 794 10.19 15.97 -7.59
C TYR A 794 11.35 15.86 -8.57
N PHE A 795 11.66 14.63 -8.99
CA PHE A 795 12.69 14.32 -9.99
C PHE A 795 11.99 13.73 -11.21
N HIS A 796 12.09 14.41 -12.35
CA HIS A 796 11.53 13.95 -13.62
C HIS A 796 12.65 13.78 -14.64
N ASN A 797 12.68 12.62 -15.30
CA ASN A 797 13.72 12.26 -16.27
C ASN A 797 15.15 12.39 -15.70
N LEU A 798 15.34 12.05 -14.42
CA LEU A 798 16.66 11.99 -13.79
C LEU A 798 17.44 10.79 -14.35
N TYR A 799 18.74 10.98 -14.58
CA TYR A 799 19.68 9.87 -14.78
C TYR A 799 20.71 9.93 -13.66
N ILE A 800 20.80 8.88 -12.85
CA ILE A 800 21.71 8.83 -11.70
C ILE A 800 22.55 7.56 -11.71
N GLU A 801 23.84 7.73 -11.40
CA GLU A 801 24.79 6.63 -11.24
C GLU A 801 25.24 6.48 -9.78
N GLY A 802 25.45 5.23 -9.35
CA GLY A 802 26.04 4.97 -8.05
C GLY A 802 26.26 3.49 -7.74
N THR A 803 26.66 3.21 -6.49
CA THR A 803 27.04 1.87 -6.00
C THR A 803 26.31 1.53 -4.68
N VAL A 804 26.76 2.12 -3.57
CA VAL A 804 26.23 1.91 -2.23
C VAL A 804 25.42 3.13 -1.84
N ASP A 805 24.18 2.90 -1.40
CA ASP A 805 23.29 3.91 -0.80
C ASP A 805 23.15 5.18 -1.65
N TYR A 806 23.22 5.06 -2.98
CA TYR A 806 23.43 6.23 -3.83
C TYR A 806 22.21 7.15 -3.95
N ILE A 807 21.07 6.76 -3.37
CA ILE A 807 19.92 7.62 -3.05
C ILE A 807 19.55 7.38 -1.58
N TYR A 808 19.70 8.39 -0.71
CA TYR A 808 19.49 8.20 0.73
C TYR A 808 18.97 9.46 1.42
N GLY A 809 18.45 9.29 2.65
CA GLY A 809 17.96 10.39 3.48
C GLY A 809 16.48 10.30 3.91
N ASN A 810 15.96 11.42 4.45
CA ASN A 810 14.67 11.52 5.15
C ASN A 810 13.61 12.35 4.41
N GLY A 811 13.94 12.97 3.26
CA GLY A 811 12.98 13.75 2.49
C GLY A 811 12.00 12.89 1.70
N ILE A 812 10.89 13.49 1.26
CA ILE A 812 9.89 12.82 0.43
C ILE A 812 10.28 13.07 -1.03
N ALA A 813 10.48 12.02 -1.82
CA ALA A 813 10.95 12.15 -3.20
C ALA A 813 10.15 11.30 -4.18
N TYR A 814 9.78 11.91 -5.30
CA TYR A 814 9.13 11.21 -6.40
C TYR A 814 10.04 11.23 -7.63
N PHE A 815 10.43 10.05 -8.10
CA PHE A 815 11.27 9.84 -9.27
C PHE A 815 10.40 9.33 -10.42
N ASP A 816 9.98 10.26 -11.27
CA ASP A 816 9.13 10.00 -12.43
C ASP A 816 10.00 9.77 -13.67
N ARG A 817 9.79 8.64 -14.36
CA ARG A 817 10.46 8.27 -15.62
C ARG A 817 11.97 8.45 -15.58
N SER A 818 12.57 8.06 -14.46
CA SER A 818 13.98 8.26 -14.16
C SER A 818 14.77 6.96 -14.24
N GLU A 819 16.05 7.04 -14.61
CA GLU A 819 16.96 5.90 -14.68
C GLU A 819 17.99 5.96 -13.56
N MET A 820 18.13 4.84 -12.85
CA MET A 820 19.17 4.65 -11.83
C MET A 820 20.06 3.50 -12.24
N LYS A 821 21.31 3.83 -12.56
CA LYS A 821 22.30 2.89 -13.06
C LYS A 821 23.28 2.52 -11.96
N HIS A 822 23.32 1.25 -11.59
CA HIS A 822 24.37 0.71 -10.75
C HIS A 822 25.68 0.61 -11.54
N VAL A 823 26.77 1.18 -11.03
CA VAL A 823 28.04 1.22 -11.76
C VAL A 823 29.13 0.36 -11.12
N GLY A 824 29.97 -0.27 -11.95
CA GLY A 824 31.08 -1.10 -11.50
C GLY A 824 30.75 -2.58 -11.35
N THR A 825 31.73 -3.36 -10.86
CA THR A 825 31.62 -4.83 -10.75
C THR A 825 31.29 -5.33 -9.35
N PHE A 826 31.04 -4.44 -8.40
CA PHE A 826 30.81 -4.77 -7.00
C PHE A 826 29.34 -4.63 -6.65
N GLY A 827 28.90 -5.37 -5.63
CA GLY A 827 27.54 -5.26 -5.11
C GLY A 827 27.25 -3.93 -4.43
N GLY A 828 25.99 -3.70 -4.07
CA GLY A 828 25.58 -2.45 -3.44
C GLY A 828 24.09 -2.35 -3.12
N TYR A 829 23.65 -1.11 -2.94
CA TYR A 829 22.29 -0.79 -2.52
C TYR A 829 21.82 0.45 -3.27
N THR A 830 20.65 0.34 -3.90
CA THR A 830 20.09 1.47 -4.66
C THR A 830 19.58 2.58 -3.76
N THR A 831 18.93 2.22 -2.65
CA THR A 831 18.40 3.19 -1.70
C THR A 831 18.80 2.92 -0.25
N ALA A 832 18.96 3.98 0.53
CA ALA A 832 19.11 3.93 1.97
C ALA A 832 18.18 4.95 2.68
N ALA A 833 16.89 4.67 2.66
CA ALA A 833 15.87 5.56 3.22
C ALA A 833 15.97 5.63 4.75
N SER A 834 15.81 6.84 5.30
CA SER A 834 15.91 7.12 6.73
C SER A 834 14.68 7.82 7.31
N HIS A 835 13.53 7.68 6.65
CA HIS A 835 12.25 8.23 7.11
C HIS A 835 12.00 7.92 8.60
N ASP A 836 11.39 8.87 9.29
CA ASP A 836 10.87 8.68 10.64
C ASP A 836 9.42 8.18 10.62
N GLN A 837 8.88 7.84 11.79
CA GLN A 837 7.54 7.27 11.94
C GLN A 837 6.40 8.19 11.48
N THR A 838 6.66 9.49 11.30
CA THR A 838 5.67 10.49 10.88
C THR A 838 5.61 10.67 9.36
N ALA A 839 6.55 10.07 8.62
CA ALA A 839 6.60 10.16 7.17
C ALA A 839 5.47 9.33 6.54
N GLU A 840 4.39 10.01 6.16
CA GLU A 840 3.27 9.40 5.41
C GLU A 840 3.72 8.85 4.05
N ASN A 841 4.68 9.52 3.42
CA ASN A 841 5.26 9.14 2.14
C ASN A 841 6.78 9.06 2.25
N GLY A 842 7.40 8.29 1.34
CA GLY A 842 8.85 8.19 1.24
C GLY A 842 9.35 8.41 -0.18
N TYR A 843 10.14 7.47 -0.69
CA TYR A 843 10.58 7.48 -2.07
C TYR A 843 9.59 6.72 -2.95
N VAL A 844 9.14 7.33 -4.03
CA VAL A 844 8.35 6.66 -5.08
C VAL A 844 9.14 6.71 -6.38
N PHE A 845 9.37 5.56 -6.98
CA PHE A 845 9.99 5.42 -8.30
C PHE A 845 8.90 4.95 -9.26
N TYR A 846 8.47 5.82 -10.17
CA TYR A 846 7.37 5.57 -11.11
C TYR A 846 7.89 5.49 -12.53
N GLN A 847 7.55 4.42 -13.26
CA GLN A 847 8.03 4.16 -14.62
C GLN A 847 9.56 4.29 -14.74
N ALA A 848 10.26 3.88 -13.68
CA ALA A 848 11.69 4.03 -13.58
C ALA A 848 12.43 2.87 -14.26
N LYS A 849 13.72 3.09 -14.53
CA LYS A 849 14.62 2.03 -15.02
C LYS A 849 15.75 1.81 -14.03
N LYS A 850 16.02 0.56 -13.69
CA LYS A 850 17.16 0.13 -12.89
C LYS A 850 18.12 -0.66 -13.74
N THR A 851 19.17 0.01 -14.21
CA THR A 851 20.16 -0.52 -15.15
C THR A 851 21.50 -0.73 -14.46
N ARG A 852 22.48 -1.28 -15.19
CA ARG A 852 23.87 -1.40 -14.75
C ARG A 852 24.84 -1.15 -15.89
N GLY A 853 26.09 -0.82 -15.59
CA GLY A 853 27.15 -0.70 -16.59
C GLY A 853 28.40 0.00 -16.05
N THR A 854 29.30 0.38 -16.93
CA THR A 854 30.40 1.28 -16.58
C THR A 854 29.88 2.69 -16.37
N THR A 855 30.48 3.37 -15.40
CA THR A 855 30.15 4.77 -15.09
C THR A 855 30.47 5.72 -16.24
N SER A 856 29.60 6.71 -16.42
CA SER A 856 29.83 7.85 -17.29
C SER A 856 31.03 8.72 -16.85
N LEU A 857 31.54 8.53 -15.63
CA LEU A 857 32.75 9.20 -15.14
C LEU A 857 34.05 8.65 -15.73
N LYS A 858 34.05 7.48 -16.39
CA LYS A 858 35.28 6.87 -16.93
C LYS A 858 36.11 7.84 -17.79
N PRO A 859 35.56 8.53 -18.83
CA PRO A 859 36.34 9.46 -19.64
C PRO A 859 36.89 10.65 -18.82
N TYR A 860 36.14 11.11 -17.82
CA TYR A 860 36.56 12.21 -16.95
C TYR A 860 37.74 11.77 -16.05
N ILE A 861 37.62 10.62 -15.40
CA ILE A 861 38.67 10.05 -14.54
C ILE A 861 39.93 9.73 -15.35
N GLN A 862 39.79 9.16 -16.55
CA GLN A 862 40.93 8.89 -17.44
C GLN A 862 41.65 10.18 -17.87
N LYS A 863 40.92 11.27 -18.07
CA LYS A 863 41.48 12.56 -18.52
C LYS A 863 42.09 13.39 -17.39
N TYR A 864 41.43 13.44 -16.22
CA TYR A 864 41.78 14.35 -15.13
C TYR A 864 42.25 13.66 -13.85
N GLY A 865 42.03 12.36 -13.74
CA GLY A 865 42.44 11.56 -12.60
C GLY A 865 43.96 11.42 -12.52
N GLN A 866 44.49 11.46 -11.29
CA GLN A 866 45.91 11.33 -11.01
C GLN A 866 46.11 10.48 -9.75
N ALA A 867 47.21 9.71 -9.70
CA ALA A 867 47.54 8.94 -8.51
C ALA A 867 47.76 9.87 -7.31
N GLY A 868 47.17 9.53 -6.17
CA GLY A 868 47.26 10.34 -4.94
C GLY A 868 46.32 11.55 -4.87
N THR A 869 45.45 11.77 -5.87
CA THR A 869 44.35 12.75 -5.77
C THR A 869 43.02 12.07 -5.42
N TYR A 870 42.03 12.86 -5.02
CA TYR A 870 40.70 12.34 -4.69
C TYR A 870 39.99 11.74 -5.91
N THR A 871 40.22 12.27 -7.11
CA THR A 871 39.73 11.70 -8.37
C THR A 871 40.37 10.35 -8.69
N GLY A 872 41.56 10.06 -8.17
CA GLY A 872 42.25 8.79 -8.36
C GLY A 872 42.60 8.48 -9.83
N VAL A 873 42.99 7.24 -10.11
CA VAL A 873 43.26 6.74 -11.47
C VAL A 873 42.26 5.64 -11.78
N TRP A 874 41.74 5.63 -13.01
CA TRP A 874 40.82 4.60 -13.49
C TRP A 874 41.43 3.20 -13.36
N ASP A 875 40.62 2.24 -12.93
CA ASP A 875 40.97 0.83 -12.82
C ASP A 875 39.96 0.00 -13.62
N ASP A 876 40.43 -0.76 -14.61
CA ASP A 876 39.59 -1.57 -15.52
C ASP A 876 38.84 -2.70 -14.80
N VAL A 877 39.15 -3.01 -13.55
CA VAL A 877 38.30 -3.87 -12.72
C VAL A 877 36.90 -3.26 -12.53
N TRP A 878 36.77 -1.93 -12.58
CA TRP A 878 35.48 -1.23 -12.50
C TRP A 878 34.72 -1.15 -13.82
N ASP A 879 35.34 -1.57 -14.93
CA ASP A 879 34.69 -1.52 -16.24
C ASP A 879 33.78 -2.75 -16.44
N LEU A 880 32.48 -2.60 -16.20
CA LEU A 880 31.57 -3.75 -16.24
C LEU A 880 31.44 -4.35 -17.66
N GLU A 881 31.49 -3.53 -18.71
CA GLU A 881 31.42 -3.99 -20.09
C GLU A 881 32.69 -4.78 -20.48
N LEU A 882 33.87 -4.38 -20.00
CA LEU A 882 35.10 -5.17 -20.15
C LEU A 882 35.09 -6.46 -19.31
N GLN A 883 34.52 -6.40 -18.10
CA GLN A 883 34.53 -7.51 -17.14
C GLN A 883 33.41 -8.54 -17.39
N GLY A 884 32.43 -8.19 -18.23
CA GLY A 884 31.25 -8.99 -18.53
C GLY A 884 30.09 -8.70 -17.58
N VAL A 885 28.94 -8.31 -18.14
CA VAL A 885 27.74 -7.89 -17.39
C VAL A 885 27.18 -8.97 -16.46
N SER A 886 27.38 -10.25 -16.76
CA SER A 886 26.90 -11.37 -15.93
C SER A 886 27.58 -11.44 -14.56
N LYS A 887 28.77 -10.85 -14.40
CA LYS A 887 29.54 -10.83 -13.14
C LYS A 887 28.78 -10.16 -12.00
N THR A 888 27.86 -9.26 -12.29
CA THR A 888 27.07 -8.53 -11.29
C THR A 888 25.66 -9.08 -11.11
N ASN A 889 25.32 -10.21 -11.74
CA ASN A 889 24.01 -10.85 -11.52
C ASN A 889 23.83 -11.14 -10.02
N SER A 890 22.69 -10.73 -9.46
CA SER A 890 22.37 -10.90 -8.03
C SER A 890 23.49 -10.41 -7.09
N THR A 891 23.91 -9.16 -7.23
CA THR A 891 24.90 -8.51 -6.36
C THR A 891 24.38 -7.24 -5.68
N VAL A 892 23.20 -6.74 -6.06
CA VAL A 892 22.67 -5.45 -5.61
C VAL A 892 21.31 -5.64 -4.95
N TYR A 893 21.04 -4.88 -3.91
CA TYR A 893 19.71 -4.77 -3.31
C TYR A 893 19.00 -3.50 -3.80
N LEU A 894 17.67 -3.59 -3.90
CA LEU A 894 16.77 -2.46 -4.15
C LEU A 894 16.93 -1.36 -3.09
N GLY A 895 17.20 -1.75 -1.85
CA GLY A 895 17.49 -0.82 -0.77
C GLY A 895 17.63 -1.46 0.58
N ARG A 896 17.91 -0.61 1.57
CA ARG A 896 18.00 -0.96 2.98
C ARG A 896 17.55 0.19 3.89
N PRO A 897 16.87 -0.09 5.01
CA PRO A 897 16.41 0.95 5.92
C PRO A 897 17.57 1.46 6.76
N TRP A 898 18.14 2.62 6.39
CA TRP A 898 19.17 3.29 7.19
C TRP A 898 18.62 3.67 8.57
N ARG A 899 17.32 3.97 8.65
CA ARG A 899 16.53 4.09 9.88
C ARG A 899 15.28 3.20 9.81
N PRO A 900 14.68 2.83 10.96
CA PRO A 900 13.64 1.80 11.02
C PRO A 900 12.47 2.01 10.07
N TYR A 901 11.97 3.25 9.95
CA TYR A 901 10.79 3.57 9.15
C TYR A 901 11.09 3.89 7.67
N GLY A 902 12.21 3.42 7.13
CA GLY A 902 12.54 3.62 5.72
C GLY A 902 11.36 3.25 4.81
N ASN A 903 11.03 4.10 3.84
CA ASN A 903 9.82 4.01 3.02
C ASN A 903 10.19 4.19 1.55
N VAL A 904 10.02 3.15 0.74
CA VAL A 904 10.45 3.11 -0.66
C VAL A 904 9.48 2.25 -1.47
N LYS A 905 8.95 2.82 -2.56
CA LYS A 905 8.04 2.15 -3.50
C LYS A 905 8.62 2.17 -4.91
N PHE A 906 8.63 1.02 -5.57
CA PHE A 906 8.90 0.89 -7.00
C PHE A 906 7.60 0.54 -7.72
N VAL A 907 7.19 1.36 -8.68
CA VAL A 907 5.94 1.21 -9.44
C VAL A 907 6.30 1.20 -10.92
N ASP A 908 5.89 0.15 -11.63
CA ASP A 908 6.16 -0.07 -13.06
C ASP A 908 7.64 0.15 -13.41
N THR A 909 8.52 -0.38 -12.57
CA THR A 909 9.96 -0.19 -12.69
C THR A 909 10.58 -1.38 -13.40
N TRP A 910 11.30 -1.13 -14.49
CA TRP A 910 12.10 -2.17 -15.15
C TRP A 910 13.41 -2.40 -14.39
N MET A 911 13.75 -3.67 -14.12
CA MET A 911 14.89 -4.08 -13.29
C MET A 911 15.79 -5.10 -14.01
N ASP A 912 17.06 -4.75 -14.25
CA ASP A 912 18.06 -5.69 -14.81
C ASP A 912 18.51 -6.77 -13.79
N ALA A 913 19.24 -7.78 -14.24
CA ALA A 913 19.51 -9.02 -13.51
C ALA A 913 20.50 -8.89 -12.32
N HIS A 914 20.99 -7.68 -12.01
CA HIS A 914 21.91 -7.48 -10.91
C HIS A 914 21.25 -7.50 -9.53
N PHE A 915 19.92 -7.49 -9.46
CA PHE A 915 19.22 -7.54 -8.18
C PHE A 915 19.20 -8.93 -7.56
N TYR A 916 19.42 -9.01 -6.25
CA TYR A 916 19.10 -10.19 -5.47
C TYR A 916 17.60 -10.49 -5.59
N SER A 917 17.24 -11.77 -5.69
CA SER A 917 15.83 -12.20 -5.76
C SER A 917 15.03 -11.77 -4.53
N VAL A 918 15.66 -11.77 -3.35
CA VAL A 918 15.10 -11.25 -2.09
C VAL A 918 14.83 -9.75 -2.10
N GLY A 919 15.44 -9.01 -3.03
CA GLY A 919 15.20 -7.59 -3.29
C GLY A 919 15.80 -6.65 -2.25
N TRP A 920 15.43 -6.81 -0.98
CA TRP A 920 15.71 -5.84 0.08
C TRP A 920 16.60 -6.41 1.18
N HIS A 921 17.34 -5.54 1.85
CA HIS A 921 18.21 -5.90 2.97
C HIS A 921 17.80 -5.12 4.21
N ASN A 922 17.64 -5.77 5.36
CA ASN A 922 17.13 -5.18 6.60
C ASN A 922 18.17 -4.32 7.37
N TRP A 923 19.26 -3.89 6.71
CA TRP A 923 20.42 -3.22 7.34
C TRP A 923 21.15 -4.08 8.41
N GLY A 924 20.94 -5.40 8.46
CA GLY A 924 21.46 -6.26 9.52
C GLY A 924 20.69 -6.09 10.84
N LYS A 925 19.45 -5.59 10.75
CA LYS A 925 18.57 -5.27 11.88
C LYS A 925 17.16 -5.82 11.63
N VAL A 926 16.85 -6.94 12.26
CA VAL A 926 15.55 -7.61 12.10
C VAL A 926 14.38 -6.72 12.57
N GLU A 927 14.62 -5.84 13.54
CA GLU A 927 13.64 -4.87 14.04
C GLU A 927 13.19 -3.85 12.98
N ASN A 928 14.00 -3.62 11.94
CA ASN A 928 13.60 -2.74 10.84
C ASN A 928 12.55 -3.41 9.94
N GLU A 929 12.45 -4.74 9.93
CA GLU A 929 11.50 -5.47 9.08
C GLU A 929 10.05 -5.18 9.45
N SER A 930 9.77 -4.84 10.70
CA SER A 930 8.41 -4.51 11.16
C SER A 930 8.02 -3.04 10.92
N THR A 931 8.98 -2.18 10.58
CA THR A 931 8.79 -0.73 10.50
C THR A 931 9.07 -0.16 9.11
N ALA A 932 9.92 -0.82 8.32
CA ALA A 932 10.20 -0.40 6.96
C ALA A 932 8.99 -0.59 6.05
N VAL A 933 8.68 0.41 5.24
CA VAL A 933 7.54 0.45 4.33
C VAL A 933 8.04 0.27 2.90
N TYR A 934 8.51 -0.93 2.57
CA TYR A 934 9.04 -1.24 1.23
C TYR A 934 8.01 -1.95 0.37
N GLY A 935 7.91 -1.55 -0.90
CA GLY A 935 6.98 -2.22 -1.80
C GLY A 935 7.25 -2.04 -3.28
N GLU A 936 6.65 -2.94 -4.05
CA GLU A 936 6.77 -3.02 -5.51
C GLU A 936 5.38 -3.21 -6.12
N PHE A 937 5.14 -2.61 -7.29
CA PHE A 937 4.01 -2.88 -8.16
C PHE A 937 4.50 -2.93 -9.60
N GLY A 938 3.96 -3.87 -10.39
CA GLY A 938 4.17 -3.92 -11.84
C GLY A 938 5.62 -3.93 -12.33
N SER A 939 6.59 -4.23 -11.46
CA SER A 939 8.01 -4.20 -11.84
C SER A 939 8.34 -5.38 -12.77
N THR A 940 9.13 -5.11 -13.80
CA THR A 940 9.44 -6.06 -14.88
C THR A 940 10.95 -6.23 -15.07
N GLY A 941 11.36 -7.13 -15.96
CA GLY A 941 12.77 -7.43 -16.22
C GLY A 941 13.37 -8.52 -15.32
N PRO A 942 14.59 -8.99 -15.64
CA PRO A 942 15.17 -10.17 -15.01
C PRO A 942 15.50 -10.04 -13.51
N GLY A 943 15.57 -8.81 -12.96
CA GLY A 943 15.71 -8.56 -11.53
C GLY A 943 14.39 -8.46 -10.75
N ALA A 944 13.26 -8.40 -11.46
CA ALA A 944 11.94 -8.31 -10.85
C ALA A 944 11.44 -9.71 -10.44
N ASN A 945 11.48 -9.99 -9.13
CA ASN A 945 11.06 -11.27 -8.57
C ASN A 945 10.18 -11.07 -7.34
N ALA A 946 8.96 -10.60 -7.59
CA ALA A 946 7.93 -10.29 -6.60
C ALA A 946 7.72 -11.37 -5.53
N LYS A 947 7.96 -12.64 -5.86
CA LYS A 947 7.64 -13.78 -5.00
C LYS A 947 8.82 -14.34 -4.22
N ALA A 948 10.04 -14.02 -4.65
CA ALA A 948 11.23 -14.28 -3.85
C ALA A 948 11.55 -13.12 -2.89
N ARG A 949 10.83 -11.99 -3.00
CA ARG A 949 11.06 -10.83 -2.12
C ARG A 949 10.94 -11.24 -0.66
N VAL A 950 11.73 -10.56 0.17
CA VAL A 950 11.63 -10.70 1.62
C VAL A 950 10.17 -10.53 2.10
N PRO A 951 9.70 -11.36 3.05
CA PRO A 951 8.29 -11.34 3.48
C PRO A 951 7.81 -10.02 4.07
N TRP A 952 8.73 -9.18 4.54
CA TRP A 952 8.44 -7.86 5.12
C TRP A 952 8.33 -6.74 4.08
N SER A 953 8.53 -7.04 2.79
CA SER A 953 8.21 -6.12 1.69
C SER A 953 6.84 -6.45 1.10
N LYS A 954 6.19 -5.45 0.49
CA LYS A 954 4.82 -5.60 -0.04
C LYS A 954 4.77 -5.57 -1.56
N GLN A 955 4.11 -6.56 -2.16
CA GLN A 955 3.57 -6.40 -3.52
C GLN A 955 2.26 -5.63 -3.41
N MET A 956 2.24 -4.41 -3.93
CA MET A 956 1.08 -3.53 -3.80
C MET A 956 -0.05 -3.98 -4.73
N THR A 957 -1.27 -3.57 -4.44
CA THR A 957 -2.38 -3.70 -5.40
C THR A 957 -2.34 -2.59 -6.44
N VAL A 958 -3.13 -2.72 -7.50
CA VAL A 958 -3.26 -1.69 -8.53
C VAL A 958 -3.90 -0.42 -7.96
N GLU A 959 -4.81 -0.53 -6.99
CA GLU A 959 -5.40 0.61 -6.28
C GLU A 959 -4.36 1.35 -5.42
N GLU A 960 -3.50 0.61 -4.72
CA GLU A 960 -2.42 1.19 -3.92
C GLU A 960 -1.40 1.90 -4.80
N ALA A 961 -1.02 1.28 -5.92
CA ALA A 961 -0.12 1.90 -6.89
C ALA A 961 -0.76 3.16 -7.50
N ASN A 962 -2.03 3.11 -7.90
CA ASN A 962 -2.77 4.26 -8.43
C ASN A 962 -3.01 5.38 -7.42
N ALA A 963 -2.86 5.11 -6.12
CA ALA A 963 -2.89 6.14 -5.09
C ALA A 963 -1.56 6.93 -5.00
N LEU A 964 -0.46 6.40 -5.54
CA LEU A 964 0.86 7.02 -5.52
C LEU A 964 1.04 8.02 -6.68
N THR A 965 0.06 8.91 -6.89
CA THR A 965 0.19 10.01 -7.86
C THR A 965 1.14 11.07 -7.32
N VAL A 966 1.79 11.81 -8.23
CA VAL A 966 2.67 12.93 -7.87
C VAL A 966 1.95 13.93 -6.95
N GLN A 967 0.70 14.25 -7.28
CA GLN A 967 -0.15 15.19 -6.55
C GLN A 967 -0.48 14.72 -5.13
N ARG A 968 -0.60 13.41 -4.88
CA ARG A 968 -0.88 12.89 -3.54
C ARG A 968 0.40 12.74 -2.71
N VAL A 969 1.46 12.23 -3.31
CA VAL A 969 2.73 11.99 -2.62
C VAL A 969 3.40 13.31 -2.23
N LEU A 970 3.36 14.30 -3.11
CA LEU A 970 4.02 15.60 -2.89
C LEU A 970 3.03 16.73 -2.54
N GLY A 971 1.72 16.50 -2.61
CA GLY A 971 0.70 17.50 -2.32
C GLY A 971 0.81 18.13 -0.94
N GLY A 972 1.04 17.31 0.10
CA GLY A 972 1.01 17.79 1.49
C GLY A 972 -0.28 18.52 1.82
N THR A 973 -0.25 19.37 2.86
CA THR A 973 -1.43 20.17 3.27
C THR A 973 -1.72 21.36 2.37
N ASP A 974 -0.79 21.72 1.48
CA ASP A 974 -0.89 22.88 0.59
C ASP A 974 -1.22 22.52 -0.87
N GLY A 975 -1.45 21.24 -1.15
CA GLY A 975 -1.83 20.74 -2.48
C GLY A 975 -0.76 21.00 -3.55
N TRP A 976 0.52 21.02 -3.18
CA TRP A 976 1.60 21.30 -4.12
C TRP A 976 1.64 20.28 -5.27
N ASP A 977 1.44 20.78 -6.49
CA ASP A 977 1.59 19.99 -7.70
C ASP A 977 2.88 20.41 -8.44
N PRO A 978 3.97 19.62 -8.36
CA PRO A 978 5.22 19.94 -9.04
C PRO A 978 5.16 19.74 -10.56
N THR A 979 4.14 19.05 -11.08
CA THR A 979 3.95 18.87 -12.53
C THR A 979 3.51 20.16 -13.21
N LEU A 980 2.93 21.09 -12.45
CA LEU A 980 2.50 22.42 -12.90
C LEU A 980 3.64 23.43 -12.90
N THR A 981 4.73 23.12 -13.60
CA THR A 981 5.88 24.00 -13.70
C THR A 981 5.84 24.78 -15.01
N GLY A 982 5.64 26.10 -14.89
CA GLY A 982 5.57 26.99 -16.04
C GLY A 982 6.91 27.25 -16.73
N VAL A 983 6.84 27.98 -17.84
CA VAL A 983 8.02 28.45 -18.57
C VAL A 983 8.78 29.46 -17.70
N PHE A 984 10.08 29.20 -17.49
CA PHE A 984 11.01 30.12 -16.84
C PHE A 984 11.65 31.07 -17.84
N ALA A 985 12.08 32.22 -17.34
CA ALA A 985 12.90 33.17 -18.08
C ALA A 985 14.18 32.52 -18.61
N LYS A 986 14.48 32.73 -19.89
CA LYS A 986 15.75 32.39 -20.52
C LYS A 986 16.43 33.68 -21.00
N PRO A 987 17.75 33.69 -21.23
CA PRO A 987 18.40 34.82 -21.86
C PRO A 987 17.73 35.13 -23.20
N ILE A 988 17.45 36.42 -23.46
CA ILE A 988 16.94 36.85 -24.76
C ILE A 988 18.00 36.46 -25.79
N SER A 989 17.64 35.60 -26.75
CA SER A 989 18.46 35.38 -27.93
C SER A 989 18.63 36.73 -28.62
N VAL A 990 19.88 37.16 -28.82
CA VAL A 990 20.16 38.41 -29.54
C VAL A 990 19.40 38.33 -30.87
N PRO A 991 18.52 39.30 -31.19
CA PRO A 991 17.74 39.25 -32.41
C PRO A 991 18.69 39.21 -33.61
N GLY A 992 18.69 38.07 -34.31
CA GLY A 992 19.65 37.74 -35.37
C GLY A 992 19.48 36.30 -35.88
N GLU A 993 19.00 35.39 -35.04
CA GLU A 993 18.50 34.08 -35.49
C GLU A 993 16.97 34.12 -35.59
N HIS A 994 16.50 34.68 -36.70
CA HIS A 994 15.15 34.41 -37.19
C HIS A 994 15.07 32.92 -37.54
N ASN A 995 14.46 32.13 -36.66
CA ASN A 995 13.75 30.94 -37.12
C ASN A 995 12.33 31.40 -37.45
N ASP A 996 12.11 31.69 -38.73
CA ASP A 996 10.79 31.74 -39.32
C ASP A 996 10.14 30.36 -39.16
N PHE A 997 9.19 30.26 -38.23
CA PHE A 997 8.12 29.26 -38.22
C PHE A 997 6.85 29.87 -37.65
#